data_AF-A0A8B8ZED0-F1
#
_entry.id   AF-A0A8B8ZED0-F1
#
_cell.length_a   1.000
_cell.length_b   1.000
_cell.length_c   1.000
_cell.angle_alpha   90.00
_cell.angle_beta   90.00
_cell.angle_gamma   90.00
#
_symmetry.space_group_name_H-M   'P 1'
#
loop_
_entity.id
_entity.type
_entity.pdbx_description
1 polymer ?
#
loop_
_entity_poly.entity_id
_entity_poly.type
_entity_poly.pdbx_seq_one_letter_code
_entity_poly.pdbx_strand_id
1 'polypeptide(L)'
;MDLPSLAVVLRAALSPNPDERKAAEESLNQFQYRPQHLVRLLQIIVDGTCDMSVRQVASIHFKNFVAKNWSHHELGEPQKISESDKCMVRENILGFIVQVPPLLRAQLGECLKTIIHADYPEQWPSLLHWITCNLQLQDQQVVGALYVLRVLSRKYEFKSDEERIPLYLIVEQTFPYLLSIYNNLVQIANPSIEVADLIKLICKIFWSSIYLEIPKQLFDPSVFNAWMILFLNILERPVPLEGQPSDPELQKSWGWWKVKKWTIHILNRLYTRFGDLKLQKPESKAFAQMFQKNYSGKILECHLQLLNAIRTGGYLPDRVINLILQYLSSSIPKNSMYQLLQPQLDIVLFEIIFPLMCFNDNDQKLWNEDPHEYVRKGYDIIEDLYSPRTAAMDFVSELVRKRGKGNLHKFIQFIVEIFRRYDEASVEFKPYRQKDGALLAIGALCDKLKQTEPYKSELERMLVQHVFPEFTSRVGHLRAKAAWVAGQYAHINFQDQNNFRRALHSVVSGLHDPELPVRVDSVFALRSFVEACKDLNEIRPILPQLLDEFFKLMNEVENEDLVFTLETVVDKFGEEMAPYAIGLCQNLAAAFWRCMDTSEADDEADDSGALAAVGCLRAISTILESVSRLPHLFVQIEPILLPIMRRMLTTDGQDVFEEVLEIVSYMTFVSPTISLEMWSLWPLIMEALNDWAIDYFENILVPLDNFISRGTAHFLACKDPDYQQSLWNILSSIMSDRNMEDTDIEPAPKLIEVVFQNCKGQVDQWVEPYLRVTIDRLHRTEKPRLKCLLIQVIADALYYNASLTLGTLHKLGVATEVFSLWFQMLQQVKKSGLLANFKREYDKKVCCLGLTSLLGLPADQLPGEALERVFKATLELLASYKNQVAESNKQSNVDNDDMDGLEADEEDEEEDESDKEMGVDAEDGDEADSLKLQKLAAEARAFQSNDDDDLDDDFTDDEELQSPIDEVDPFIFFLETVHAMQGSNPTRFQNLMQTLDFHYQALASGIAQHAGQRRVEIEKEKLESTTTQ
;
A
#
# COMPACT_ATOMS: atom_id res chain seq x y z
N MET A 1 41.84 13.39 -24.91
CA MET A 1 41.99 14.80 -24.52
C MET A 1 43.01 14.86 -23.41
N ASP A 2 44.02 15.70 -23.54
CA ASP A 2 45.01 15.96 -22.50
C ASP A 2 44.40 16.78 -21.34
N LEU A 3 45.05 16.74 -20.17
CA LEU A 3 44.54 17.35 -18.94
C LEU A 3 44.27 18.86 -19.05
N PRO A 4 45.14 19.68 -19.68
CA PRO A 4 44.88 21.12 -19.86
C PRO A 4 43.66 21.40 -20.73
N SER A 5 43.48 20.66 -21.82
CA SER A 5 42.32 20.84 -22.71
C SER A 5 41.03 20.43 -22.01
N LEU A 6 41.05 19.36 -21.19
CA LEU A 6 39.89 18.95 -20.41
C LEU A 6 39.48 20.01 -19.38
N ALA A 7 40.45 20.62 -18.70
CA ALA A 7 40.17 21.73 -17.77
C ALA A 7 39.58 22.96 -18.47
N VAL A 8 39.97 23.25 -19.72
CA VAL A 8 39.37 24.33 -20.53
C VAL A 8 37.93 24.00 -20.91
N VAL A 9 37.65 22.77 -21.33
CA VAL A 9 36.28 22.33 -21.66
C VAL A 9 35.38 22.38 -20.43
N LEU A 10 35.85 21.91 -19.27
CA LEU A 10 35.11 21.99 -18.00
C LEU A 10 34.85 23.45 -17.58
N ARG A 11 35.78 24.37 -17.86
CA ARG A 11 35.56 25.80 -17.64
C ARG A 11 34.53 26.39 -18.61
N ALA A 12 34.52 25.94 -19.86
CA ALA A 12 33.53 26.36 -20.85
C ALA A 12 32.11 25.86 -20.51
N ALA A 13 31.99 24.70 -19.86
CA ALA A 13 30.71 24.20 -19.33
C ALA A 13 30.12 25.10 -18.24
N LEU A 14 30.93 25.97 -17.62
CA LEU A 14 30.51 26.99 -16.64
C LEU A 14 30.25 28.37 -17.27
N SER A 15 30.32 28.50 -18.61
CA SER A 15 30.13 29.78 -19.28
C SER A 15 28.68 30.27 -19.14
N PRO A 16 28.45 31.57 -18.90
CA PRO A 16 27.11 32.15 -18.95
C PRO A 16 26.52 32.15 -20.38
N ASN A 17 27.35 31.92 -21.41
CA ASN A 17 26.90 31.79 -22.78
C ASN A 17 26.32 30.37 -23.03
N PRO A 18 25.02 30.23 -23.39
CA PRO A 18 24.39 28.92 -23.60
C PRO A 18 25.03 28.14 -24.75
N ASP A 19 25.54 28.80 -25.79
CA ASP A 19 26.15 28.13 -26.95
C ASP A 19 27.50 27.49 -26.58
N GLU A 20 28.31 28.18 -25.76
CA GLU A 20 29.60 27.67 -25.28
C GLU A 20 29.42 26.50 -24.31
N ARG A 21 28.40 26.56 -23.45
CA ARG A 21 28.07 25.48 -22.52
C ARG A 21 27.59 24.22 -23.24
N LYS A 22 26.66 24.35 -24.20
CA LYS A 22 26.21 23.21 -25.03
C LYS A 22 27.37 22.58 -25.80
N ALA A 23 28.23 23.39 -26.42
CA ALA A 23 29.40 22.89 -27.12
C ALA A 23 30.40 22.17 -26.19
N ALA A 24 30.54 22.63 -24.95
CA ALA A 24 31.38 21.98 -23.95
C ALA A 24 30.80 20.63 -23.48
N GLU A 25 29.49 20.56 -23.23
CA GLU A 25 28.78 19.32 -22.87
C GLU A 25 28.83 18.28 -23.99
N GLU A 26 28.59 18.68 -25.25
CA GLU A 26 28.74 17.80 -26.41
C GLU A 26 30.17 17.25 -26.52
N SER A 27 31.18 18.10 -26.28
CA SER A 27 32.58 17.67 -26.24
C SER A 27 32.81 16.64 -25.14
N LEU A 28 32.37 16.90 -23.90
CA LEU A 28 32.49 15.94 -22.79
C LEU A 28 31.83 14.59 -23.14
N ASN A 29 30.62 14.61 -23.72
CA ASN A 29 29.90 13.41 -24.15
C ASN A 29 30.64 12.62 -25.25
N GLN A 30 31.34 13.30 -26.16
CA GLN A 30 32.15 12.64 -27.20
C GLN A 30 33.42 11.98 -26.65
N PHE A 31 34.01 12.54 -25.58
CA PHE A 31 35.30 12.09 -25.05
C PHE A 31 35.19 11.18 -23.82
N GLN A 32 34.01 11.03 -23.23
CA GLN A 32 33.81 10.32 -21.96
C GLN A 32 34.25 8.84 -21.99
N TYR A 33 34.10 8.15 -23.11
CA TYR A 33 34.46 6.72 -23.27
C TYR A 33 35.92 6.48 -23.67
N ARG A 34 36.75 7.54 -23.76
CA ARG A 34 38.15 7.34 -24.13
C ARG A 34 38.97 6.84 -22.93
N PRO A 35 39.97 5.96 -23.14
CA PRO A 35 40.87 5.53 -22.08
C PRO A 35 41.52 6.71 -21.33
N GLN A 36 41.70 6.56 -20.03
CA GLN A 36 42.20 7.57 -19.09
C GLN A 36 41.32 8.81 -18.90
N HIS A 37 40.16 8.92 -19.54
CA HIS A 37 39.28 10.07 -19.31
C HIS A 37 38.89 10.19 -17.83
N LEU A 38 38.46 9.06 -17.25
CA LEU A 38 38.08 8.97 -15.84
C LEU A 38 39.24 9.31 -14.88
N VAL A 39 40.44 8.83 -15.17
CA VAL A 39 41.66 9.11 -14.39
C VAL A 39 42.03 10.59 -14.47
N ARG A 40 41.88 11.23 -15.64
CA ARG A 40 42.17 12.66 -15.82
C ARG A 40 41.15 13.54 -15.09
N LEU A 41 39.87 13.17 -15.07
CA LEU A 41 38.87 13.85 -14.25
C LEU A 41 39.27 13.78 -12.76
N LEU A 42 39.67 12.61 -12.27
CA LEU A 42 40.13 12.43 -10.90
C LEU A 42 41.36 13.31 -10.58
N GLN A 43 42.31 13.43 -11.51
CA GLN A 43 43.47 14.31 -11.36
C GLN A 43 43.07 15.79 -11.25
N ILE A 44 42.12 16.26 -12.06
CA ILE A 44 41.62 17.64 -12.01
C ILE A 44 40.92 17.92 -10.67
N ILE A 45 40.13 16.98 -10.15
CA ILE A 45 39.42 17.12 -8.86
C ILE A 45 40.38 17.38 -7.70
N VAL A 46 41.54 16.71 -7.71
CA VAL A 46 42.53 16.76 -6.62
C VAL A 46 43.53 17.91 -6.80
N ASP A 47 43.71 18.39 -8.02
CA ASP A 47 44.64 19.48 -8.33
C ASP A 47 44.22 20.80 -7.64
N GLY A 48 44.93 21.15 -6.57
CA GLY A 48 44.71 22.38 -5.82
C GLY A 48 45.03 23.66 -6.60
N THR A 49 45.66 23.56 -7.77
CA THR A 49 45.95 24.72 -8.64
C THR A 49 44.77 25.07 -9.56
N CYS A 50 43.81 24.15 -9.74
CA CYS A 50 42.59 24.38 -10.49
C CYS A 50 41.55 25.15 -9.66
N ASP A 51 40.74 25.97 -10.33
CA ASP A 51 39.62 26.71 -9.72
C ASP A 51 38.61 25.72 -9.09
N MET A 52 38.07 26.07 -7.92
CA MET A 52 37.09 25.24 -7.20
C MET A 52 35.87 24.91 -8.07
N SER A 53 35.41 25.87 -8.87
CA SER A 53 34.26 25.70 -9.77
C SER A 53 34.52 24.61 -10.82
N VAL A 54 35.71 24.62 -11.43
CA VAL A 54 36.14 23.59 -12.40
C VAL A 54 36.29 22.22 -11.74
N ARG A 55 36.84 22.19 -10.52
CA ARG A 55 36.98 20.95 -9.73
C ARG A 55 35.62 20.36 -9.35
N GLN A 56 34.64 21.19 -9.04
CA GLN A 56 33.28 20.79 -8.72
C GLN A 56 32.59 20.16 -9.93
N VAL A 57 32.62 20.81 -11.09
CA VAL A 57 32.05 20.24 -12.34
C VAL A 57 32.74 18.94 -12.72
N ALA A 58 34.07 18.87 -12.58
CA ALA A 58 34.81 17.63 -12.80
C ALA A 58 34.33 16.51 -11.87
N SER A 59 34.07 16.80 -10.60
CA SER A 59 33.57 15.83 -9.62
C SER A 59 32.15 15.36 -9.88
N ILE A 60 31.26 16.24 -10.35
CA ILE A 60 29.89 15.88 -10.73
C ILE A 60 29.89 15.00 -11.98
N HIS A 61 30.66 15.37 -13.01
CA HIS A 61 30.79 14.55 -14.21
C HIS A 61 31.43 13.19 -13.90
N PHE A 62 32.42 13.16 -13.01
CA PHE A 62 33.02 11.91 -12.53
C PHE A 62 31.98 11.03 -11.80
N LYS A 63 31.16 11.61 -10.91
CA LYS A 63 30.05 10.91 -10.23
C LYS A 63 29.08 10.29 -11.22
N ASN A 64 28.51 11.11 -12.11
CA ASN A 64 27.49 10.66 -13.06
C ASN A 64 28.02 9.56 -14.00
N PHE A 65 29.29 9.66 -14.39
CA PHE A 65 29.91 8.66 -15.25
C PHE A 65 30.17 7.33 -14.52
N VAL A 66 30.63 7.37 -13.26
CA VAL A 66 30.81 6.17 -12.42
C VAL A 66 29.46 5.51 -12.15
N ALA A 67 28.45 6.27 -11.72
CA ALA A 67 27.12 5.75 -11.42
C ALA A 67 26.53 4.98 -12.61
N LYS A 68 26.64 5.52 -13.83
CA LYS A 68 26.05 4.93 -15.04
C LYS A 68 26.85 3.77 -15.64
N ASN A 69 28.18 3.76 -15.51
CA ASN A 69 29.04 2.88 -16.33
C ASN A 69 29.97 1.95 -15.52
N TRP A 70 29.91 1.96 -14.18
CA TRP A 70 30.79 1.13 -13.35
C TRP A 70 30.34 -0.34 -13.27
N SER A 71 29.03 -0.58 -13.05
CA SER A 71 28.38 -1.90 -13.00
C SER A 71 27.76 -2.29 -14.34
N HIS A 72 27.66 -3.61 -14.61
CA HIS A 72 26.93 -4.14 -15.76
C HIS A 72 25.44 -4.18 -15.43
N HIS A 73 24.61 -3.44 -16.16
CA HIS A 73 23.15 -3.44 -15.93
C HIS A 73 22.42 -4.56 -16.70
N GLU A 74 22.99 -5.10 -17.78
CA GLU A 74 22.36 -6.15 -18.61
C GLU A 74 23.35 -7.20 -19.13
N LEU A 75 22.90 -8.46 -19.24
CA LEU A 75 23.67 -9.58 -19.81
C LEU A 75 23.91 -9.38 -21.32
N GLY A 76 25.05 -8.78 -21.68
CA GLY A 76 25.48 -8.64 -23.09
C GLY A 76 26.05 -7.28 -23.47
N GLU A 77 26.00 -6.27 -22.60
CA GLU A 77 26.59 -4.95 -22.90
C GLU A 77 28.14 -4.98 -22.90
N PRO A 78 28.79 -4.32 -23.89
CA PRO A 78 30.24 -4.20 -23.92
C PRO A 78 30.75 -3.31 -22.77
N GLN A 79 31.85 -3.72 -22.15
CA GLN A 79 32.45 -3.01 -21.02
C GLN A 79 32.89 -1.58 -21.42
N LYS A 80 32.21 -0.56 -20.89
CA LYS A 80 32.40 0.87 -21.24
C LYS A 80 33.63 1.51 -20.56
N ILE A 81 34.11 0.94 -19.45
CA ILE A 81 35.30 1.41 -18.71
C ILE A 81 36.40 0.34 -18.74
N SER A 82 37.62 0.72 -19.10
CA SER A 82 38.74 -0.22 -19.10
C SER A 82 39.14 -0.67 -17.68
N GLU A 83 39.51 -1.95 -17.52
CA GLU A 83 39.99 -2.48 -16.22
C GLU A 83 41.23 -1.75 -15.69
N SER A 84 42.10 -1.25 -16.58
CA SER A 84 43.25 -0.43 -16.19
C SER A 84 42.82 0.89 -15.55
N ASP A 85 41.77 1.54 -16.07
CA ASP A 85 41.25 2.78 -15.51
C ASP A 85 40.52 2.51 -14.18
N LYS A 86 39.74 1.41 -14.09
CA LYS A 86 39.13 0.97 -12.82
C LYS A 86 40.16 0.74 -11.73
N CYS A 87 41.25 0.04 -12.05
CA CYS A 87 42.34 -0.21 -11.11
C CYS A 87 42.99 1.10 -10.61
N MET A 88 43.31 2.01 -11.52
CA MET A 88 43.89 3.32 -11.18
C MET A 88 42.96 4.16 -10.29
N VAL A 89 41.65 4.14 -10.55
CA VAL A 89 40.68 4.84 -9.69
C VAL A 89 40.67 4.22 -8.29
N ARG A 90 40.60 2.88 -8.17
CA ARG A 90 40.60 2.18 -6.86
C ARG A 90 41.85 2.47 -6.03
N GLU A 91 43.03 2.46 -6.64
CA GLU A 91 44.30 2.73 -5.94
C GLU A 91 44.39 4.16 -5.39
N ASN A 92 43.79 5.14 -6.07
CA ASN A 92 44.00 6.55 -5.77
C ASN A 92 42.83 7.22 -5.02
N ILE A 93 41.59 6.77 -5.23
CA ILE A 93 40.39 7.41 -4.67
C ILE A 93 40.41 7.47 -3.13
N LEU A 94 40.93 6.42 -2.48
CA LEU A 94 41.03 6.34 -1.02
C LEU A 94 41.98 7.38 -0.43
N GLY A 95 43.08 7.68 -1.12
CA GLY A 95 44.02 8.74 -0.70
C GLY A 95 43.44 10.14 -0.91
N PHE A 96 42.68 10.32 -1.99
CA PHE A 96 42.13 11.62 -2.38
C PHE A 96 40.97 12.07 -1.50
N ILE A 97 40.15 11.16 -0.98
CA ILE A 97 39.02 11.49 -0.11
C ILE A 97 39.45 12.25 1.17
N VAL A 98 40.68 11.99 1.63
CA VAL A 98 41.30 12.64 2.79
C VAL A 98 41.78 14.06 2.46
N GLN A 99 42.21 14.28 1.22
CA GLN A 99 42.89 15.50 0.78
C GLN A 99 41.93 16.56 0.23
N VAL A 100 40.79 16.16 -0.32
CA VAL A 100 39.84 17.09 -0.95
C VAL A 100 38.94 17.82 0.06
N PRO A 101 38.44 19.03 -0.24
CA PRO A 101 37.46 19.76 0.58
C PRO A 101 36.12 19.03 0.71
N PRO A 102 35.28 19.36 1.73
CA PRO A 102 34.00 18.69 1.98
C PRO A 102 33.07 18.58 0.77
N LEU A 103 32.97 19.64 -0.03
CA LEU A 103 32.13 19.70 -1.23
C LEU A 103 32.51 18.62 -2.27
N LEU A 104 33.81 18.45 -2.52
CA LEU A 104 34.33 17.43 -3.44
C LEU A 104 34.35 16.05 -2.80
N ARG A 105 34.54 15.98 -1.47
CA ARG A 105 34.52 14.73 -0.71
C ARG A 105 33.15 14.05 -0.79
N ALA A 106 32.07 14.81 -0.73
CA ALA A 106 30.70 14.29 -0.90
C ALA A 106 30.54 13.60 -2.26
N GLN A 107 30.98 14.26 -3.34
CA GLN A 107 30.90 13.71 -4.71
C GLN A 107 31.76 12.44 -4.87
N LEU A 108 33.01 12.47 -4.38
CA LEU A 108 33.88 11.28 -4.40
C LEU A 108 33.37 10.15 -3.48
N GLY A 109 32.67 10.50 -2.40
CA GLY A 109 32.02 9.54 -1.51
C GLY A 109 30.91 8.77 -2.19
N GLU A 110 30.09 9.44 -3.01
CA GLU A 110 29.06 8.76 -3.80
C GLU A 110 29.66 7.84 -4.86
N CYS A 111 30.74 8.27 -5.52
CA CYS A 111 31.49 7.40 -6.42
C CYS A 111 32.03 6.17 -5.69
N LEU A 112 32.58 6.37 -4.49
CA LEU A 112 33.10 5.29 -3.67
C LEU A 112 31.98 4.32 -3.26
N LYS A 113 30.76 4.82 -2.98
CA LYS A 113 29.58 3.98 -2.73
C LYS A 113 29.32 3.07 -3.92
N THR A 114 29.20 3.59 -5.15
CA THR A 114 29.00 2.77 -6.36
C THR A 114 30.11 1.73 -6.53
N ILE A 115 31.38 2.12 -6.38
CA ILE A 115 32.53 1.24 -6.57
C ILE A 115 32.54 0.11 -5.52
N ILE A 116 32.28 0.43 -4.25
CA ILE A 116 32.21 -0.57 -3.17
C ILE A 116 31.06 -1.54 -3.37
N HIS A 117 29.89 -1.07 -3.85
CA HIS A 117 28.75 -1.93 -4.13
C HIS A 117 29.05 -2.95 -5.23
N ALA A 118 29.73 -2.53 -6.30
CA ALA A 118 30.09 -3.40 -7.42
C ALA A 118 31.28 -4.33 -7.11
N ASP A 119 32.36 -3.82 -6.50
CA ASP A 119 33.67 -4.49 -6.57
C ASP A 119 34.10 -5.20 -5.27
N TYR A 120 33.53 -4.87 -4.10
CA TYR A 120 33.91 -5.48 -2.82
C TYR A 120 32.99 -6.68 -2.46
N PRO A 121 33.48 -7.82 -1.93
CA PRO A 121 34.84 -8.10 -1.51
C PRO A 121 35.75 -8.71 -2.59
N GLU A 122 35.18 -9.22 -3.68
CA GLU A 122 35.87 -10.12 -4.62
C GLU A 122 36.92 -9.42 -5.50
N GLN A 123 36.57 -8.27 -6.09
CA GLN A 123 37.44 -7.54 -7.00
C GLN A 123 38.32 -6.52 -6.27
N TRP A 124 37.97 -6.12 -5.04
CA TRP A 124 38.73 -5.17 -4.22
C TRP A 124 39.07 -5.66 -2.79
N PRO A 125 39.83 -6.77 -2.64
CA PRO A 125 40.13 -7.36 -1.33
C PRO A 125 41.05 -6.50 -0.44
N SER A 126 41.85 -5.60 -1.02
CA SER A 126 42.79 -4.75 -0.28
C SER A 126 42.12 -3.61 0.50
N LEU A 127 40.83 -3.33 0.26
CA LEU A 127 40.11 -2.23 0.88
C LEU A 127 40.08 -2.33 2.42
N LEU A 128 39.74 -3.50 2.97
CA LEU A 128 39.66 -3.70 4.42
C LEU A 128 41.03 -3.54 5.09
N HIS A 129 42.10 -4.00 4.44
CA HIS A 129 43.46 -3.81 4.93
C HIS A 129 43.85 -2.33 4.96
N TRP A 130 43.50 -1.56 3.92
CA TRP A 130 43.72 -0.13 3.91
C TRP A 130 42.98 0.57 5.05
N ILE A 131 41.71 0.24 5.30
CA ILE A 131 40.92 0.81 6.40
C ILE A 131 41.58 0.52 7.75
N THR A 132 41.92 -0.74 8.03
CA THR A 132 42.50 -1.14 9.31
C THR A 132 43.87 -0.49 9.57
N CYS A 133 44.73 -0.36 8.56
CA CYS A 133 45.99 0.38 8.68
C CYS A 133 45.77 1.87 8.97
N ASN A 134 44.84 2.54 8.28
CA ASN A 134 44.62 3.97 8.48
C ASN A 134 43.86 4.30 9.78
N LEU A 135 43.11 3.35 10.35
CA LEU A 135 42.50 3.49 11.68
C LEU A 135 43.54 3.46 12.82
N GLN A 136 44.72 2.87 12.59
CA GLN A 136 45.81 2.82 13.58
C GLN A 136 46.68 4.08 13.60
N LEU A 137 46.66 4.87 12.52
CA LEU A 137 47.46 6.09 12.37
C LEU A 137 46.78 7.25 13.10
N GLN A 138 47.55 8.19 13.64
CA GLN A 138 47.01 9.43 14.25
C GLN A 138 46.76 10.48 13.15
N ASP A 139 45.79 11.38 13.34
CA ASP A 139 45.45 12.56 12.50
C ASP A 139 44.38 12.35 11.39
N GLN A 140 44.38 13.23 10.37
CA GLN A 140 43.38 13.40 9.31
C GLN A 140 43.05 12.11 8.51
N GLN A 141 43.95 11.13 8.56
CA GLN A 141 43.76 9.81 7.95
C GLN A 141 42.66 8.98 8.64
N VAL A 142 42.45 9.18 9.95
CA VAL A 142 41.36 8.52 10.70
C VAL A 142 40.00 8.96 10.17
N VAL A 143 39.84 10.24 9.83
CA VAL A 143 38.58 10.78 9.31
C VAL A 143 38.22 10.11 7.99
N GLY A 144 39.19 9.98 7.08
CA GLY A 144 38.99 9.27 5.81
C GLY A 144 38.72 7.79 5.99
N ALA A 145 39.45 7.12 6.89
CA ALA A 145 39.23 5.70 7.18
C ALA A 145 37.82 5.44 7.74
N LEU A 146 37.36 6.28 8.67
CA LEU A 146 35.99 6.22 9.21
C LEU A 146 34.94 6.49 8.13
N TYR A 147 35.19 7.45 7.24
CA TYR A 147 34.28 7.75 6.13
C TYR A 147 34.15 6.56 5.16
N VAL A 148 35.28 5.99 4.73
CA VAL A 148 35.30 4.80 3.86
C VAL A 148 34.65 3.60 4.56
N LEU A 149 34.93 3.40 5.85
CA LEU A 149 34.30 2.34 6.63
C LEU A 149 32.79 2.53 6.77
N ARG A 150 32.31 3.77 6.92
CA ARG A 150 30.87 4.08 6.94
C ARG A 150 30.18 3.65 5.65
N VAL A 151 30.78 3.96 4.49
CA VAL A 151 30.26 3.56 3.17
C VAL A 151 30.27 2.03 3.04
N LEU A 152 31.35 1.38 3.47
CA LEU A 152 31.49 -0.07 3.44
C LEU A 152 30.46 -0.79 4.33
N SER A 153 30.23 -0.31 5.56
CA SER A 153 29.23 -0.88 6.46
C SER A 153 27.80 -0.65 5.95
N ARG A 154 27.52 0.49 5.29
CA ARG A 154 26.20 0.79 4.72
C ARG A 154 25.80 -0.18 3.61
N LYS A 155 26.76 -0.68 2.81
CA LYS A 155 26.51 -1.70 1.77
C LYS A 155 25.75 -2.91 2.31
N TYR A 156 26.06 -3.32 3.53
CA TYR A 156 25.50 -4.51 4.15
C TYR A 156 24.28 -4.23 5.02
N GLU A 157 23.83 -2.97 5.13
CA GLU A 157 22.78 -2.57 6.09
C GLU A 157 21.47 -3.33 5.85
N PHE A 158 21.02 -3.42 4.60
CA PHE A 158 19.76 -4.05 4.18
C PHE A 158 19.94 -5.42 3.47
N LYS A 159 21.09 -6.05 3.65
CA LYS A 159 21.45 -7.31 2.97
C LYS A 159 21.01 -8.54 3.78
N SER A 160 20.66 -9.64 3.11
CA SER A 160 20.27 -10.90 3.76
C SER A 160 21.42 -11.52 4.57
N ASP A 161 21.10 -12.43 5.50
CA ASP A 161 22.09 -13.05 6.41
C ASP A 161 23.28 -13.69 5.66
N GLU A 162 23.03 -14.30 4.49
CA GLU A 162 24.07 -14.90 3.64
C GLU A 162 24.98 -13.86 3.00
N GLU A 163 24.41 -12.77 2.48
CA GLU A 163 25.17 -11.67 1.87
C GLU A 163 25.92 -10.81 2.90
N ARG A 164 25.54 -10.90 4.19
CA ARG A 164 26.21 -10.22 5.32
C ARG A 164 27.47 -10.92 5.82
N ILE A 165 27.83 -12.11 5.34
CA ILE A 165 29.04 -12.82 5.80
C ILE A 165 30.31 -11.94 5.79
N PRO A 166 30.60 -11.15 4.74
CA PRO A 166 31.77 -10.27 4.72
C PRO A 166 31.75 -9.18 5.80
N LEU A 167 30.57 -8.74 6.25
CA LEU A 167 30.41 -7.75 7.31
C LEU A 167 30.97 -8.28 8.65
N TYR A 168 30.82 -9.56 8.94
CA TYR A 168 31.35 -10.15 10.19
C TYR A 168 32.87 -10.03 10.27
N LEU A 169 33.57 -10.23 9.15
CA LEU A 169 35.02 -10.03 9.08
C LEU A 169 35.42 -8.55 9.22
N ILE A 170 34.64 -7.64 8.63
CA ILE A 170 34.86 -6.19 8.76
C ILE A 170 34.73 -5.78 10.23
N VAL A 171 33.68 -6.23 10.91
CA VAL A 171 33.44 -5.93 12.33
C VAL A 171 34.59 -6.46 13.18
N GLU A 172 34.96 -7.74 13.00
CA GLU A 172 36.04 -8.38 13.75
C GLU A 172 37.36 -7.58 13.71
N GLN A 173 37.74 -7.08 12.53
CA GLN A 173 39.00 -6.37 12.34
C GLN A 173 38.95 -4.88 12.69
N THR A 174 37.78 -4.23 12.65
CA THR A 174 37.68 -2.76 12.79
C THR A 174 37.17 -2.31 14.16
N PHE A 175 36.24 -3.05 14.78
CA PHE A 175 35.58 -2.62 16.02
C PHE A 175 36.52 -2.41 17.22
N PRO A 176 37.59 -3.20 17.43
CA PRO A 176 38.55 -2.94 18.51
C PRO A 176 39.22 -1.56 18.38
N TYR A 177 39.55 -1.14 17.15
CA TYR A 177 40.12 0.18 16.89
C TYR A 177 39.08 1.29 17.07
N LEU A 178 37.85 1.08 16.56
CA LEU A 178 36.76 2.03 16.74
C LEU A 178 36.46 2.29 18.22
N LEU A 179 36.45 1.22 19.04
CA LEU A 179 36.23 1.31 20.47
C LEU A 179 37.32 2.14 21.16
N SER A 180 38.60 1.92 20.79
CA SER A 180 39.72 2.70 21.33
C SER A 180 39.64 4.18 20.93
N ILE A 181 39.34 4.46 19.66
CA ILE A 181 39.16 5.83 19.14
C ILE A 181 38.00 6.51 19.87
N TYR A 182 36.85 5.86 19.97
CA TYR A 182 35.67 6.40 20.68
C TYR A 182 36.03 6.74 22.12
N ASN A 183 36.65 5.82 22.86
CA ASN A 183 37.04 6.05 24.25
C ASN A 183 37.99 7.25 24.40
N ASN A 184 38.96 7.42 23.49
CA ASN A 184 39.86 8.57 23.50
C ASN A 184 39.12 9.89 23.21
N LEU A 185 38.21 9.89 22.23
CA LEU A 185 37.42 11.08 21.86
C LEU A 185 36.51 11.54 23.00
N VAL A 186 35.91 10.60 23.73
CA VAL A 186 35.02 10.90 24.87
C VAL A 186 35.77 11.56 26.03
N GLN A 187 37.03 11.19 26.26
CA GLN A 187 37.84 11.72 27.36
C GLN A 187 38.33 13.17 27.13
N ILE A 188 38.11 13.75 25.94
CA ILE A 188 38.48 15.13 25.65
C ILE A 188 37.60 16.09 26.47
N ALA A 189 38.24 16.89 27.33
CA ALA A 189 37.56 17.81 28.25
C ALA A 189 36.77 18.91 27.52
N ASN A 190 37.38 19.56 26.52
CA ASN A 190 36.77 20.61 25.70
C ASN A 190 36.72 20.16 24.22
N PRO A 191 35.70 19.39 23.82
CA PRO A 191 35.68 18.77 22.51
C PRO A 191 35.12 19.73 21.44
N SER A 192 35.77 19.79 20.28
CA SER A 192 35.31 20.58 19.14
C SER A 192 34.11 19.91 18.43
N ILE A 193 33.48 20.61 17.50
CA ILE A 193 32.41 20.04 16.64
C ILE A 193 32.94 18.87 15.81
N GLU A 194 34.20 18.93 15.36
CA GLU A 194 34.85 17.84 14.61
C GLU A 194 34.90 16.54 15.42
N VAL A 195 35.10 16.62 16.75
CA VAL A 195 35.04 15.45 17.64
C VAL A 195 33.64 14.85 17.65
N ALA A 196 32.60 15.69 17.66
CA ALA A 196 31.21 15.23 17.58
C ALA A 196 30.95 14.51 16.24
N ASP A 197 31.45 15.04 15.12
CA ASP A 197 31.30 14.40 13.82
C ASP A 197 32.00 13.04 13.73
N LEU A 198 33.16 12.88 14.37
CA LEU A 198 33.85 11.59 14.45
C LEU A 198 33.08 10.57 15.28
N ILE A 199 32.59 10.97 16.47
CA ILE A 199 31.76 10.09 17.31
C ILE A 199 30.48 9.71 16.55
N LYS A 200 29.84 10.67 15.88
CA LYS A 200 28.66 10.44 15.04
C LYS A 200 28.94 9.40 13.95
N LEU A 201 30.07 9.50 13.24
CA LEU A 201 30.47 8.52 12.23
C LEU A 201 30.64 7.13 12.83
N ILE A 202 31.27 7.01 14.01
CA ILE A 202 31.42 5.73 14.70
C ILE A 202 30.05 5.15 15.10
N CYS A 203 29.14 5.98 15.63
CA CYS A 203 27.77 5.55 15.92
C CYS A 203 27.04 5.07 14.65
N LYS A 204 27.13 5.80 13.53
CA LYS A 204 26.53 5.39 12.25
C LYS A 204 27.13 4.08 11.72
N ILE A 205 28.44 3.84 11.88
CA ILE A 205 29.09 2.56 11.52
C ILE A 205 28.55 1.42 12.39
N PHE A 206 28.45 1.64 13.71
CA PHE A 206 27.91 0.66 14.64
C PHE A 206 26.46 0.31 14.27
N TRP A 207 25.63 1.32 14.01
CA TRP A 207 24.24 1.16 13.57
C TRP A 207 24.10 0.25 12.36
N SER A 208 24.75 0.57 11.23
CA SER A 208 24.62 -0.24 10.02
C SER A 208 25.14 -1.67 10.20
N SER A 209 26.09 -1.86 11.11
CA SER A 209 26.61 -3.19 11.44
C SER A 209 25.61 -4.06 12.20
N ILE A 210 24.70 -3.45 12.97
CA ILE A 210 23.70 -4.16 13.80
C ILE A 210 22.26 -4.08 13.28
N TYR A 211 22.01 -3.38 12.16
CA TYR A 211 20.66 -3.01 11.73
C TYR A 211 19.66 -4.18 11.63
N LEU A 212 20.09 -5.30 11.01
CA LEU A 212 19.30 -6.53 10.87
C LEU A 212 19.67 -7.61 11.91
N GLU A 213 20.97 -7.86 12.12
CA GLU A 213 21.46 -8.89 13.02
C GLU A 213 22.73 -8.42 13.75
N ILE A 214 22.93 -8.92 14.97
CA ILE A 214 24.11 -8.62 15.80
C ILE A 214 25.30 -9.46 15.33
N PRO A 215 26.43 -8.82 14.94
CA PRO A 215 27.68 -9.52 14.63
C PRO A 215 28.18 -10.39 15.79
N LYS A 216 28.73 -11.57 15.47
CA LYS A 216 29.13 -12.57 16.47
C LYS A 216 30.09 -12.04 17.56
N GLN A 217 30.97 -11.11 17.20
CA GLN A 217 31.91 -10.48 18.13
C GLN A 217 31.21 -9.71 19.25
N LEU A 218 30.02 -9.13 18.98
CA LEU A 218 29.25 -8.39 19.98
C LEU A 218 28.46 -9.30 20.92
N PHE A 219 28.41 -10.62 20.70
CA PHE A 219 27.92 -11.56 21.72
C PHE A 219 28.89 -11.73 22.89
N ASP A 220 30.17 -11.36 22.74
CA ASP A 220 31.10 -11.36 23.86
C ASP A 220 30.66 -10.29 24.89
N PRO A 221 30.30 -10.69 26.13
CA PRO A 221 29.82 -9.76 27.13
C PRO A 221 30.81 -8.66 27.48
N SER A 222 32.12 -8.91 27.38
CA SER A 222 33.17 -7.94 27.71
C SER A 222 33.27 -6.83 26.65
N VAL A 223 33.23 -7.22 25.37
CA VAL A 223 33.27 -6.29 24.23
C VAL A 223 31.99 -5.47 24.20
N PHE A 224 30.83 -6.11 24.36
CA PHE A 224 29.56 -5.43 24.39
C PHE A 224 29.44 -4.44 25.55
N ASN A 225 29.87 -4.82 26.75
CA ASN A 225 29.88 -3.93 27.92
C ASN A 225 30.73 -2.67 27.70
N ALA A 226 31.87 -2.79 27.02
CA ALA A 226 32.73 -1.64 26.73
C ALA A 226 32.00 -0.62 25.83
N TRP A 227 31.30 -1.07 24.79
CA TRP A 227 30.46 -0.20 23.95
C TRP A 227 29.31 0.44 24.73
N MET A 228 28.60 -0.34 25.54
CA MET A 228 27.47 0.17 26.34
C MET A 228 27.89 1.25 27.33
N ILE A 229 29.06 1.10 27.98
CA ILE A 229 29.60 2.13 28.87
C ILE A 229 29.84 3.45 28.13
N LEU A 230 30.38 3.41 26.90
CA LEU A 230 30.62 4.60 26.10
C LEU A 230 29.32 5.27 25.64
N PHE A 231 28.32 4.49 25.23
CA PHE A 231 27.00 5.02 24.88
C PHE A 231 26.31 5.68 26.07
N LEU A 232 26.30 5.02 27.24
CA LEU A 232 25.74 5.59 28.47
C LEU A 232 26.49 6.86 28.90
N ASN A 233 27.82 6.88 28.80
CA ASN A 233 28.61 8.07 29.12
C ASN A 233 28.23 9.27 28.23
N ILE A 234 28.00 9.05 26.93
CA ILE A 234 27.53 10.09 26.00
C ILE A 234 26.12 10.57 26.34
N LEU A 235 25.23 9.69 26.82
CA LEU A 235 23.90 10.11 27.26
C LEU A 235 23.95 10.95 28.54
N GLU A 236 24.76 10.56 29.52
CA GLU A 236 24.91 11.28 30.80
C GLU A 236 25.67 12.61 30.65
N ARG A 237 26.59 12.69 29.69
CA ARG A 237 27.38 13.91 29.46
C ARG A 237 26.48 15.08 29.04
N PRO A 238 26.56 16.26 29.69
CA PRO A 238 25.84 17.44 29.24
C PRO A 238 26.37 17.90 27.87
N VAL A 239 25.47 18.39 27.02
CA VAL A 239 25.87 18.98 25.75
C VAL A 239 26.72 20.24 26.05
N PRO A 240 27.91 20.40 25.45
CA PRO A 240 28.69 21.63 25.60
C PRO A 240 27.82 22.86 25.27
N LEU A 241 28.08 24.03 25.85
CA LEU A 241 27.36 25.27 25.50
C LEU A 241 28.19 26.20 24.60
N GLU A 242 29.51 25.99 24.56
CA GLU A 242 30.44 26.78 23.75
C GLU A 242 30.25 26.48 22.26
N GLY A 243 29.88 27.50 21.48
CA GLY A 243 29.68 27.39 20.02
C GLY A 243 28.28 26.94 19.59
N GLN A 244 27.31 26.87 20.51
CA GLN A 244 25.92 26.57 20.15
C GLN A 244 25.29 27.74 19.36
N PRO A 245 24.67 27.47 18.18
CA PRO A 245 23.92 28.49 17.46
C PRO A 245 22.76 29.01 18.29
N SER A 246 22.51 30.33 18.24
CA SER A 246 21.33 30.95 18.90
C SER A 246 20.04 30.73 18.13
N ASP A 247 20.14 30.35 16.85
CA ASP A 247 19.02 30.04 15.98
C ASP A 247 18.50 28.61 16.26
N PRO A 248 17.20 28.44 16.60
CA PRO A 248 16.60 27.14 16.88
C PRO A 248 16.79 26.09 15.77
N GLU A 249 16.79 26.48 14.48
CA GLU A 249 16.96 25.51 13.38
C GLU A 249 18.42 25.02 13.29
N LEU A 250 19.37 25.93 13.39
CA LEU A 250 20.79 25.58 13.43
C LEU A 250 21.12 24.81 14.72
N GLN A 251 20.40 25.05 15.81
CA GLN A 251 20.52 24.33 17.08
C GLN A 251 20.06 22.86 16.95
N LYS A 252 18.99 22.58 16.17
CA LYS A 252 18.55 21.20 15.83
C LYS A 252 19.66 20.44 15.10
N SER A 253 20.38 21.12 14.21
CA SER A 253 21.43 20.51 13.36
C SER A 253 22.80 20.35 14.05
N TRP A 254 22.92 20.74 15.32
CA TRP A 254 24.22 20.76 15.99
C TRP A 254 24.82 19.35 16.20
N GLY A 255 26.11 19.19 15.90
CA GLY A 255 26.80 17.89 15.91
C GLY A 255 26.64 17.08 17.20
N TRP A 256 26.62 17.71 18.37
CA TRP A 256 26.45 17.02 19.65
C TRP A 256 25.05 16.45 19.87
N TRP A 257 24.02 17.16 19.40
CA TRP A 257 22.65 16.64 19.41
C TRP A 257 22.51 15.48 18.44
N LYS A 258 23.17 15.55 17.27
CA LYS A 258 23.23 14.42 16.33
C LYS A 258 23.89 13.19 16.95
N VAL A 259 24.97 13.36 17.72
CA VAL A 259 25.62 12.26 18.45
C VAL A 259 24.64 11.60 19.43
N LYS A 260 23.97 12.39 20.29
CA LYS A 260 22.98 11.85 21.23
C LYS A 260 21.83 11.15 20.50
N LYS A 261 21.30 11.74 19.42
CA LYS A 261 20.25 11.16 18.57
C LYS A 261 20.66 9.75 18.10
N TRP A 262 21.83 9.61 17.48
CA TRP A 262 22.32 8.33 16.99
C TRP A 262 22.59 7.31 18.10
N THR A 263 23.09 7.76 19.26
CA THR A 263 23.25 6.88 20.42
C THR A 263 21.89 6.35 20.92
N ILE A 264 20.87 7.21 21.00
CA ILE A 264 19.52 6.80 21.40
C ILE A 264 18.91 5.83 20.38
N HIS A 265 19.06 6.11 19.07
CA HIS A 265 18.61 5.18 18.02
C HIS A 265 19.19 3.77 18.19
N ILE A 266 20.52 3.68 18.40
CA ILE A 266 21.19 2.38 18.62
C ILE A 266 20.61 1.68 19.85
N LEU A 267 20.45 2.40 20.97
CA LEU A 267 19.94 1.83 22.22
C LEU A 267 18.47 1.40 22.11
N ASN A 268 17.64 2.16 21.39
CA ASN A 268 16.26 1.82 21.11
C ASN A 268 16.17 0.54 20.28
N ARG A 269 16.92 0.42 19.18
CA ARG A 269 16.94 -0.80 18.35
C ARG A 269 17.47 -2.01 19.09
N LEU A 270 18.51 -1.83 19.93
CA LEU A 270 18.99 -2.87 20.83
C LEU A 270 17.91 -3.31 21.83
N TYR A 271 16.99 -2.43 22.22
CA TYR A 271 15.93 -2.73 23.17
C TYR A 271 14.68 -3.36 22.53
N THR A 272 14.18 -2.79 21.43
CA THR A 272 12.95 -3.24 20.76
C THR A 272 13.17 -4.54 20.01
N ARG A 273 14.22 -4.61 19.18
CA ARG A 273 14.47 -5.78 18.33
C ARG A 273 15.28 -6.86 19.05
N PHE A 274 16.45 -6.50 19.59
CA PHE A 274 17.40 -7.48 20.14
C PHE A 274 17.22 -7.76 21.63
N GLY A 275 16.52 -6.86 22.32
CA GLY A 275 16.23 -6.97 23.73
C GLY A 275 14.94 -7.74 23.99
N ASP A 276 14.07 -7.97 23.01
CA ASP A 276 12.84 -8.73 23.21
C ASP A 276 13.06 -10.24 23.18
N LEU A 277 12.49 -10.98 24.13
CA LEU A 277 12.66 -12.42 24.19
C LEU A 277 11.74 -13.16 23.22
N LYS A 278 10.65 -12.52 22.79
CA LYS A 278 9.67 -13.09 21.86
C LYS A 278 10.22 -13.17 20.43
N LEU A 279 10.89 -12.09 19.99
CA LEU A 279 11.38 -11.93 18.62
C LEU A 279 12.73 -12.64 18.34
N GLN A 280 13.35 -13.26 19.34
CA GLN A 280 14.74 -13.74 19.23
C GLN A 280 14.86 -15.25 18.98
N LYS A 281 15.72 -15.60 18.00
CA LYS A 281 16.18 -16.97 17.72
C LYS A 281 16.78 -17.60 19.00
N PRO A 282 16.73 -18.94 19.18
CA PRO A 282 17.17 -19.62 20.42
C PRO A 282 18.59 -19.27 20.87
N GLU A 283 19.49 -19.06 19.91
CA GLU A 283 20.91 -18.72 20.11
C GLU A 283 21.10 -17.30 20.69
N SER A 284 20.22 -16.37 20.33
CA SER A 284 20.28 -14.95 20.72
C SER A 284 19.52 -14.65 22.02
N LYS A 285 18.72 -15.59 22.54
CA LYS A 285 17.96 -15.41 23.80
C LYS A 285 18.85 -15.14 25.01
N ALA A 286 20.04 -15.75 25.07
CA ALA A 286 20.99 -15.51 26.16
C ALA A 286 21.50 -14.06 26.17
N PHE A 287 21.72 -13.48 25.00
CA PHE A 287 22.10 -12.07 24.85
C PHE A 287 20.96 -11.14 25.27
N ALA A 288 19.74 -11.39 24.81
CA ALA A 288 18.56 -10.59 25.17
C ALA A 288 18.33 -10.55 26.69
N GLN A 289 18.46 -11.69 27.38
CA GLN A 289 18.37 -11.75 28.85
C GLN A 289 19.47 -10.94 29.55
N MET A 290 20.71 -11.03 29.04
CA MET A 290 21.84 -10.27 29.57
C MET A 290 21.63 -8.76 29.38
N PHE A 291 21.14 -8.35 28.21
CA PHE A 291 20.86 -6.95 27.87
C PHE A 291 19.77 -6.37 28.77
N GLN A 292 18.63 -7.06 28.89
CA GLN A 292 17.51 -6.65 29.74
C GLN A 292 17.91 -6.46 31.20
N LYS A 293 18.70 -7.40 31.74
CA LYS A 293 19.08 -7.38 33.16
C LYS A 293 20.09 -6.28 33.49
N ASN A 294 21.03 -6.00 32.60
CA ASN A 294 22.20 -5.17 32.93
C ASN A 294 22.10 -3.72 32.42
N TYR A 295 21.40 -3.47 31.31
CA TYR A 295 21.43 -2.16 30.64
C TYR A 295 20.07 -1.49 30.51
N SER A 296 18.98 -2.22 30.28
CA SER A 296 17.67 -1.60 30.01
C SER A 296 17.22 -0.61 31.10
N GLY A 297 17.42 -0.96 32.38
CA GLY A 297 17.13 -0.05 33.50
C GLY A 297 18.00 1.22 33.51
N LYS A 298 19.30 1.08 33.23
CA LYS A 298 20.23 2.24 33.18
C LYS A 298 19.93 3.17 32.02
N ILE A 299 19.55 2.62 30.85
CA ILE A 299 19.14 3.41 29.69
C ILE A 299 17.88 4.21 30.03
N LEU A 300 16.90 3.57 30.69
CA LEU A 300 15.69 4.25 31.15
C LEU A 300 16.02 5.41 32.10
N GLU A 301 16.91 5.21 33.06
CA GLU A 301 17.35 6.28 33.98
C GLU A 301 17.99 7.45 33.22
N CYS A 302 18.86 7.18 32.24
CA CYS A 302 19.48 8.22 31.41
C CYS A 302 18.43 8.99 30.59
N HIS A 303 17.47 8.29 29.98
CA HIS A 303 16.37 8.88 29.22
C HIS A 303 15.51 9.80 30.10
N LEU A 304 15.16 9.37 31.32
CA LEU A 304 14.40 10.18 32.27
C LEU A 304 15.17 11.43 32.72
N GLN A 305 16.49 11.32 32.91
CA GLN A 305 17.34 12.48 33.21
C GLN A 305 17.39 13.50 32.06
N LEU A 306 17.43 13.03 30.81
CA LEU A 306 17.39 13.92 29.64
C LEU A 306 16.04 14.62 29.52
N LEU A 307 14.93 13.91 29.74
CA LEU A 307 13.58 14.52 29.72
C LEU A 307 13.38 15.56 30.82
N ASN A 308 14.08 15.45 31.95
CA ASN A 308 14.03 16.47 33.01
C ASN A 308 14.51 17.85 32.53
N ALA A 309 15.27 17.94 31.42
CA ALA A 309 15.60 19.22 30.80
C ALA A 309 14.34 19.99 30.35
N ILE A 310 13.30 19.30 29.86
CA ILE A 310 12.03 19.91 29.44
C ILE A 310 11.38 20.61 30.64
N ARG A 311 11.39 19.94 31.80
CA ARG A 311 10.84 20.50 33.05
C ARG A 311 11.56 21.76 33.50
N THR A 312 12.89 21.83 33.33
CA THR A 312 13.67 23.01 33.73
C THR A 312 13.64 24.12 32.66
N GLY A 313 12.89 23.96 31.57
CA GLY A 313 12.86 24.89 30.45
C GLY A 313 14.13 24.86 29.58
N GLY A 314 14.90 23.77 29.65
CA GLY A 314 16.05 23.52 28.81
C GLY A 314 15.65 23.07 27.41
N TYR A 315 16.51 23.34 26.42
CA TYR A 315 16.28 22.94 25.04
C TYR A 315 16.61 21.46 24.83
N LEU A 316 15.71 20.72 24.20
CA LEU A 316 15.90 19.34 23.75
C LEU A 316 15.30 19.19 22.34
N PRO A 317 16.03 18.66 21.35
CA PRO A 317 15.51 18.53 19.99
C PRO A 317 14.32 17.57 19.90
N ASP A 318 13.35 17.93 19.06
CA ASP A 318 12.10 17.18 18.84
C ASP A 318 12.35 15.69 18.57
N ARG A 319 13.26 15.36 17.65
CA ARG A 319 13.61 13.97 17.31
C ARG A 319 14.19 13.19 18.49
N VAL A 320 14.93 13.85 19.39
CA VAL A 320 15.47 13.21 20.60
C VAL A 320 14.34 12.90 21.58
N ILE A 321 13.37 13.81 21.74
CA ILE A 321 12.19 13.59 22.57
C ILE A 321 11.39 12.40 22.03
N ASN A 322 11.04 12.42 20.75
CA ASN A 322 10.30 11.36 20.07
C ASN A 322 10.96 9.97 20.29
N LEU A 323 12.27 9.83 20.06
CA LEU A 323 12.98 8.57 20.30
C LEU A 323 12.98 8.14 21.76
N ILE A 324 13.15 9.07 22.70
CA ILE A 324 13.10 8.74 24.11
C ILE A 324 11.70 8.24 24.47
N LEU A 325 10.64 8.91 24.00
CA LEU A 325 9.26 8.52 24.25
C LEU A 325 8.92 7.14 23.67
N GLN A 326 9.39 6.81 22.46
CA GLN A 326 9.25 5.47 21.89
C GLN A 326 9.85 4.37 22.77
N TYR A 327 11.03 4.63 23.37
CA TYR A 327 11.64 3.70 24.33
C TYR A 327 10.78 3.54 25.59
N LEU A 328 10.23 4.64 26.10
CA LEU A 328 9.35 4.63 27.26
C LEU A 328 8.05 3.86 26.97
N SER A 329 7.43 4.08 25.81
CA SER A 329 6.23 3.36 25.36
C SER A 329 6.50 1.85 25.28
N SER A 330 7.61 1.46 24.64
CA SER A 330 8.06 0.07 24.55
C SER A 330 8.38 -0.57 25.91
N SER A 331 8.62 0.26 26.95
CA SER A 331 8.93 -0.20 28.31
C SER A 331 7.69 -0.47 29.16
N ILE A 332 6.51 0.08 28.82
CA ILE A 332 5.26 -0.06 29.58
C ILE A 332 4.77 -1.52 29.67
N PRO A 333 4.78 -2.32 28.57
CA PRO A 333 4.33 -3.71 28.63
C PRO A 333 5.20 -4.56 29.57
N LYS A 334 6.50 -4.27 29.68
CA LYS A 334 7.48 -5.09 30.42
C LYS A 334 7.42 -4.81 31.93
N ASN A 335 6.94 -5.78 32.73
CA ASN A 335 6.73 -5.63 34.19
C ASN A 335 7.95 -5.06 34.95
N SER A 336 9.15 -5.59 34.69
CA SER A 336 10.38 -5.15 35.39
C SER A 336 10.74 -3.70 35.10
N MET A 337 10.51 -3.24 33.87
CA MET A 337 10.80 -1.87 33.44
C MET A 337 9.74 -0.90 33.96
N TYR A 338 8.48 -1.31 33.92
CA TYR A 338 7.39 -0.52 34.50
C TYR A 338 7.59 -0.26 36.00
N GLN A 339 8.09 -1.24 36.76
CA GLN A 339 8.41 -1.04 38.19
C GLN A 339 9.49 0.04 38.42
N LEU A 340 10.45 0.18 37.49
CA LEU A 340 11.46 1.23 37.54
C LEU A 340 10.91 2.60 37.12
N LEU A 341 9.96 2.64 36.18
CA LEU A 341 9.30 3.86 35.73
C LEU A 341 8.28 4.40 36.74
N GLN A 342 7.59 3.51 37.47
CA GLN A 342 6.48 3.83 38.38
C GLN A 342 6.75 4.99 39.35
N PRO A 343 7.92 5.12 40.01
CA PRO A 343 8.18 6.20 40.97
C PRO A 343 8.21 7.61 40.34
N GLN A 344 8.56 7.69 39.05
CA GLN A 344 8.63 8.95 38.30
C GLN A 344 7.49 9.12 37.31
N LEU A 345 6.59 8.13 37.19
CA LEU A 345 5.52 8.11 36.20
C LEU A 345 4.61 9.33 36.30
N ASP A 346 4.22 9.74 37.52
CA ASP A 346 3.35 10.91 37.72
C ASP A 346 4.07 12.20 37.24
N ILE A 347 5.39 12.33 37.44
CA ILE A 347 6.18 13.47 36.96
C ILE A 347 6.26 13.44 35.43
N VAL A 348 6.58 12.29 34.84
CA VAL A 348 6.66 12.14 33.39
C VAL A 348 5.31 12.45 32.74
N LEU A 349 4.23 11.89 33.27
CA LEU A 349 2.89 12.03 32.71
C LEU A 349 2.37 13.48 32.79
N PHE A 350 2.53 14.16 33.93
CA PHE A 350 1.93 15.47 34.16
C PHE A 350 2.86 16.65 33.84
N GLU A 351 4.17 16.53 34.04
CA GLU A 351 5.14 17.64 33.88
C GLU A 351 5.90 17.58 32.54
N ILE A 352 5.83 16.47 31.79
CA ILE A 352 6.57 16.28 30.54
C ILE A 352 5.62 15.96 29.38
N ILE A 353 4.88 14.84 29.47
CA ILE A 353 3.98 14.35 28.42
C ILE A 353 2.85 15.35 28.15
N PHE A 354 2.11 15.76 29.18
CA PHE A 354 0.99 16.68 28.99
C PHE A 354 1.40 18.05 28.37
N PRO A 355 2.48 18.73 28.83
CA PRO A 355 2.96 19.93 28.16
C PRO A 355 3.35 19.74 26.69
N LEU A 356 3.91 18.57 26.30
CA LEU A 356 4.24 18.26 24.91
C LEU A 356 2.99 18.09 24.03
N MET A 357 1.87 17.66 24.62
CA MET A 357 0.58 17.56 23.92
C MET A 357 -0.11 18.92 23.72
N CYS A 358 0.25 19.94 24.51
CA CYS A 358 -0.39 21.25 24.42
C CYS A 358 0.03 22.02 23.15
N PHE A 359 -0.85 22.93 22.71
CA PHE A 359 -0.52 23.89 21.66
C PHE A 359 0.66 24.78 22.08
N ASN A 360 1.71 24.82 21.26
CA ASN A 360 2.98 25.48 21.58
C ASN A 360 3.18 26.79 20.79
N ASP A 361 4.30 27.49 21.03
CA ASP A 361 4.59 28.77 20.38
C ASP A 361 4.94 28.62 18.88
N ASN A 362 5.49 27.48 18.47
CA ASN A 362 5.78 27.22 17.05
C ASN A 362 4.49 26.97 16.28
N ASP A 363 3.55 26.21 16.84
CA ASP A 363 2.21 26.01 16.27
C ASP A 363 1.50 27.35 16.10
N GLN A 364 1.61 28.24 17.09
CA GLN A 364 0.97 29.57 17.03
C GLN A 364 1.55 30.44 15.91
N LYS A 365 2.87 30.36 15.68
CA LYS A 365 3.52 31.08 14.58
C LYS A 365 3.04 30.53 13.24
N LEU A 366 3.09 29.20 13.08
CA LEU A 366 2.67 28.55 11.85
C LEU A 366 1.20 28.85 11.54
N TRP A 367 0.32 28.73 12.54
CA TRP A 367 -1.09 29.08 12.44
C TRP A 367 -1.34 30.51 11.93
N ASN A 368 -0.49 31.47 12.29
CA ASN A 368 -0.68 32.89 11.92
C ASN A 368 0.03 33.27 10.62
N GLU A 369 1.19 32.68 10.35
CA GLU A 369 2.05 33.02 9.21
C GLU A 369 1.70 32.19 7.98
N ASP A 370 1.43 30.89 8.16
CA ASP A 370 1.10 29.95 7.09
C ASP A 370 0.13 28.84 7.57
N PRO A 371 -1.20 29.11 7.54
CA PRO A 371 -2.21 28.14 7.92
C PRO A 371 -2.26 26.90 7.01
N HIS A 372 -1.82 27.02 5.74
CA HIS A 372 -1.81 25.89 4.81
C HIS A 372 -0.74 24.89 5.24
N GLU A 373 0.46 25.37 5.54
CA GLU A 373 1.53 24.53 6.06
C GLU A 373 1.18 23.94 7.44
N TYR A 374 0.45 24.65 8.30
CA TYR A 374 -0.05 24.08 9.55
C TYR A 374 -0.95 22.86 9.33
N VAL A 375 -1.88 22.95 8.38
CA VAL A 375 -2.77 21.83 8.03
C VAL A 375 -1.97 20.69 7.42
N ARG A 376 -1.10 20.98 6.43
CA ARG A 376 -0.27 19.96 5.77
C ARG A 376 0.54 19.16 6.80
N LYS A 377 1.27 19.85 7.68
CA LYS A 377 2.06 19.22 8.77
C LYS A 377 1.24 18.45 9.78
N GLY A 378 0.00 18.86 10.02
CA GLY A 378 -0.90 18.22 10.99
C GLY A 378 -1.46 16.88 10.52
N TYR A 379 -1.46 16.63 9.21
CA TYR A 379 -2.02 15.41 8.58
C TYR A 379 -0.98 14.64 7.76
N ASP A 380 0.29 15.05 7.81
CA ASP A 380 1.41 14.36 7.17
C ASP A 380 1.90 13.21 8.07
N ILE A 381 1.71 11.98 7.59
CA ILE A 381 2.07 10.74 8.29
C ILE A 381 3.57 10.73 8.67
N ILE A 382 4.44 11.23 7.78
CA ILE A 382 5.89 11.22 7.98
C ILE A 382 6.27 12.22 9.07
N GLU A 383 5.65 13.40 9.09
CA GLU A 383 5.85 14.36 10.18
C GLU A 383 5.34 13.82 11.51
N ASP A 384 4.23 13.08 11.51
CA ASP A 384 3.67 12.45 12.70
C ASP A 384 4.60 11.41 13.31
N LEU A 385 5.26 10.57 12.50
CA LEU A 385 6.26 9.60 12.97
C LEU A 385 7.37 10.23 13.80
N TYR A 386 7.74 11.47 13.49
CA TYR A 386 8.86 12.18 14.13
C TYR A 386 8.43 13.23 15.14
N SER A 387 7.13 13.45 15.27
CA SER A 387 6.53 14.43 16.16
C SER A 387 6.66 14.02 17.63
N PRO A 388 7.12 14.94 18.52
CA PRO A 388 7.06 14.75 19.96
C PRO A 388 5.63 14.69 20.51
N ARG A 389 4.68 15.38 19.86
CA ARG A 389 3.27 15.41 20.25
C ARG A 389 2.64 14.03 20.06
N THR A 390 2.85 13.44 18.88
CA THR A 390 2.32 12.12 18.51
C THR A 390 2.95 11.04 19.39
N ALA A 391 4.27 11.04 19.57
CA ALA A 391 4.93 10.12 20.50
C ALA A 391 4.48 10.27 21.98
N ALA A 392 4.07 11.48 22.40
CA ALA A 392 3.47 11.70 23.72
C ALA A 392 2.05 11.12 23.80
N MET A 393 1.25 11.23 22.75
CA MET A 393 -0.07 10.59 22.64
C MET A 393 0.06 9.06 22.70
N ASP A 394 0.96 8.48 21.90
CA ASP A 394 1.20 7.03 21.87
C ASP A 394 1.60 6.50 23.25
N PHE A 395 2.45 7.23 23.97
CA PHE A 395 2.84 6.89 25.33
C PHE A 395 1.63 6.82 26.27
N VAL A 396 0.71 7.80 26.20
CA VAL A 396 -0.50 7.82 27.03
C VAL A 396 -1.44 6.68 26.65
N SER A 397 -1.66 6.47 25.35
CA SER A 397 -2.50 5.39 24.83
C SER A 397 -1.97 4.02 25.25
N GLU A 398 -0.68 3.76 25.11
CA GLU A 398 -0.06 2.50 25.51
C GLU A 398 -0.08 2.29 27.05
N LEU A 399 0.13 3.37 27.82
CA LEU A 399 0.02 3.35 29.29
C LEU A 399 -1.38 2.94 29.72
N VAL A 400 -2.40 3.51 29.09
CA VAL A 400 -3.81 3.21 29.38
C VAL A 400 -4.19 1.81 28.89
N ARG A 401 -3.72 1.39 27.71
CA ARG A 401 -4.00 0.07 27.12
C ARG A 401 -3.47 -1.07 27.98
N LYS A 402 -2.17 -1.05 28.32
CA LYS A 402 -1.53 -2.16 29.07
C LYS A 402 -1.57 -1.99 30.60
N ARG A 403 -1.62 -0.75 31.12
CA ARG A 403 -1.52 -0.43 32.56
C ARG A 403 -2.61 0.53 33.05
N GLY A 404 -3.82 0.43 32.49
CA GLY A 404 -4.93 1.36 32.80
C GLY A 404 -5.43 1.35 34.26
N LYS A 405 -5.20 0.27 35.03
CA LYS A 405 -5.65 0.14 36.44
C LYS A 405 -5.00 1.24 37.30
N GLY A 406 -5.78 2.26 37.65
CA GLY A 406 -5.35 3.41 38.46
C GLY A 406 -4.75 4.56 37.66
N ASN A 407 -3.92 4.30 36.65
CA ASN A 407 -3.29 5.35 35.84
C ASN A 407 -4.30 6.14 35.00
N LEU A 408 -5.28 5.46 34.39
CA LEU A 408 -6.35 6.13 33.64
C LEU A 408 -7.12 7.10 34.55
N HIS A 409 -7.48 6.65 35.75
CA HIS A 409 -8.21 7.50 36.70
C HIS A 409 -7.40 8.72 37.14
N LYS A 410 -6.12 8.54 37.47
CA LYS A 410 -5.22 9.65 37.80
C LYS A 410 -5.10 10.66 36.66
N PHE A 411 -4.95 10.17 35.43
CA PHE A 411 -4.81 11.02 34.26
C PHE A 411 -6.09 11.81 33.97
N ILE A 412 -7.26 11.14 33.97
CA ILE A 412 -8.54 11.81 33.79
C ILE A 412 -8.84 12.81 34.91
N GLN A 413 -8.51 12.50 36.18
CA GLN A 413 -8.64 13.48 37.26
C GLN A 413 -7.80 14.74 37.02
N PHE A 414 -6.58 14.58 36.50
CA PHE A 414 -5.73 15.71 36.15
C PHE A 414 -6.34 16.55 35.01
N ILE A 415 -6.89 15.91 33.97
CA ILE A 415 -7.59 16.59 32.89
C ILE A 415 -8.84 17.34 33.39
N VAL A 416 -9.64 16.73 34.27
CA VAL A 416 -10.81 17.38 34.89
C VAL A 416 -10.39 18.60 35.72
N GLU A 417 -9.27 18.54 36.43
CA GLU A 417 -8.74 19.69 37.17
C GLU A 417 -8.31 20.83 36.23
N ILE A 418 -7.77 20.53 35.04
CA ILE A 418 -7.47 21.54 34.02
C ILE A 418 -8.76 22.19 33.51
N PHE A 419 -9.81 21.40 33.25
CA PHE A 419 -11.11 21.92 32.85
C PHE A 419 -11.71 22.83 33.92
N ARG A 420 -11.66 22.42 35.20
CA ARG A 420 -12.12 23.25 36.32
C ARG A 420 -11.37 24.58 36.41
N ARG A 421 -10.03 24.56 36.28
CA ARG A 421 -9.21 25.78 36.28
C ARG A 421 -9.53 26.70 35.10
N TYR A 422 -9.81 26.12 33.95
CA TYR A 422 -10.20 26.88 32.76
C TYR A 422 -11.56 27.56 32.93
N ASP A 423 -12.53 26.88 33.54
CA ASP A 423 -13.87 27.42 33.81
C ASP A 423 -13.86 28.52 34.88
N GLU A 424 -12.99 28.40 35.89
CA GLU A 424 -12.83 29.38 36.97
C GLU A 424 -12.01 30.62 36.57
N ALA A 425 -11.19 30.52 35.52
CA ALA A 425 -10.32 31.61 35.08
C ALA A 425 -11.11 32.71 34.35
N SER A 426 -10.77 33.98 34.63
CA SER A 426 -11.27 35.13 33.87
C SER A 426 -10.80 35.07 32.41
N VAL A 427 -11.60 35.61 31.49
CA VAL A 427 -11.38 35.58 30.03
C VAL A 427 -9.95 35.98 29.59
N GLU A 428 -9.29 36.89 30.31
CA GLU A 428 -7.91 37.34 30.01
C GLU A 428 -6.81 36.36 30.45
N PHE A 429 -7.06 35.50 31.44
CA PHE A 429 -6.08 34.54 31.99
C PHE A 429 -6.48 33.08 31.76
N LYS A 430 -7.41 32.84 30.83
CA LYS A 430 -7.84 31.49 30.49
C LYS A 430 -6.67 30.70 29.89
N PRO A 431 -6.35 29.50 30.41
CA PRO A 431 -5.25 28.69 29.90
C PRO A 431 -5.67 27.93 28.62
N TYR A 432 -5.89 28.66 27.52
CA TYR A 432 -6.38 28.10 26.24
C TYR A 432 -5.50 26.95 25.72
N ARG A 433 -4.17 27.06 25.83
CA ARG A 433 -3.23 26.00 25.40
C ARG A 433 -3.34 24.69 26.20
N GLN A 434 -3.56 24.79 27.52
CA GLN A 434 -3.73 23.61 28.35
C GLN A 434 -5.10 22.98 28.11
N LYS A 435 -6.11 23.79 27.83
CA LYS A 435 -7.44 23.30 27.43
C LYS A 435 -7.36 22.52 26.12
N ASP A 436 -6.61 23.02 25.14
CA ASP A 436 -6.35 22.33 23.87
C ASP A 436 -5.68 20.95 24.08
N GLY A 437 -4.56 20.91 24.80
CA GLY A 437 -3.88 19.64 25.11
C GLY A 437 -4.75 18.65 25.91
N ALA A 438 -5.63 19.16 26.77
CA ALA A 438 -6.60 18.36 27.49
C ALA A 438 -7.70 17.76 26.60
N LEU A 439 -8.16 18.51 25.60
CA LEU A 439 -9.09 18.02 24.58
C LEU A 439 -8.42 16.98 23.70
N LEU A 440 -7.17 17.22 23.27
CA LEU A 440 -6.36 16.26 22.51
C LEU A 440 -6.20 14.94 23.28
N ALA A 441 -5.87 15.01 24.58
CA ALA A 441 -5.70 13.83 25.42
C ALA A 441 -6.98 12.99 25.57
N ILE A 442 -8.15 13.64 25.62
CA ILE A 442 -9.44 12.94 25.68
C ILE A 442 -9.76 12.30 24.32
N GLY A 443 -9.58 13.03 23.22
CA GLY A 443 -9.79 12.50 21.88
C GLY A 443 -8.85 11.32 21.55
N ALA A 444 -7.59 11.38 21.95
CA ALA A 444 -6.63 10.28 21.79
C ALA A 444 -7.01 9.01 22.59
N LEU A 445 -7.74 9.18 23.70
CA LEU A 445 -8.20 8.08 24.56
C LEU A 445 -9.63 7.62 24.24
N CYS A 446 -10.17 8.02 23.08
CA CYS A 446 -11.55 7.79 22.69
C CYS A 446 -11.96 6.31 22.80
N ASP A 447 -11.20 5.40 22.21
CA ASP A 447 -11.53 3.97 22.17
C ASP A 447 -11.62 3.35 23.55
N LYS A 448 -10.70 3.73 24.46
CA LYS A 448 -10.73 3.22 25.82
C LYS A 448 -11.86 3.83 26.65
N LEU A 449 -12.11 5.13 26.49
CA LEU A 449 -13.12 5.84 27.25
C LEU A 449 -14.55 5.39 26.88
N LYS A 450 -14.79 5.05 25.60
CA LYS A 450 -16.06 4.49 25.12
C LYS A 450 -16.39 3.12 25.75
N GLN A 451 -15.38 2.35 26.14
CA GLN A 451 -15.53 0.99 26.69
C GLN A 451 -15.52 0.92 28.22
N THR A 452 -15.07 1.97 28.92
CA THR A 452 -14.77 1.89 30.37
C THR A 452 -15.78 2.67 31.22
N GLU A 453 -16.53 1.98 32.09
CA GLU A 453 -17.37 2.61 33.12
C GLU A 453 -16.55 3.11 34.32
N PRO A 454 -16.91 4.23 34.98
CA PRO A 454 -18.08 5.09 34.77
C PRO A 454 -17.87 6.20 33.71
N TYR A 455 -16.76 6.19 32.95
CA TYR A 455 -16.46 7.28 32.02
C TYR A 455 -17.44 7.30 30.85
N LYS A 456 -17.77 6.13 30.30
CA LYS A 456 -18.74 5.96 29.21
C LYS A 456 -20.05 6.71 29.46
N SER A 457 -20.60 6.62 30.67
CA SER A 457 -21.86 7.26 31.04
C SER A 457 -21.78 8.79 31.22
N GLU A 458 -20.60 9.34 31.51
CA GLU A 458 -20.38 10.78 31.66
C GLU A 458 -19.81 11.46 30.39
N LEU A 459 -19.52 10.70 29.32
CA LEU A 459 -18.94 11.24 28.07
C LEU A 459 -19.81 12.32 27.45
N GLU A 460 -21.12 12.08 27.30
CA GLU A 460 -22.04 13.06 26.72
C GLU A 460 -22.06 14.37 27.52
N ARG A 461 -22.09 14.27 28.85
CA ARG A 461 -22.03 15.43 29.74
C ARG A 461 -20.73 16.20 29.58
N MET A 462 -19.60 15.49 29.45
CA MET A 462 -18.29 16.09 29.21
C MET A 462 -18.27 16.85 27.88
N LEU A 463 -18.80 16.27 26.79
CA LEU A 463 -18.91 16.95 25.49
C LEU A 463 -19.74 18.24 25.59
N VAL A 464 -20.92 18.16 26.21
CA VAL A 464 -21.83 19.31 26.36
C VAL A 464 -21.22 20.42 27.22
N GLN A 465 -20.51 20.07 28.29
CA GLN A 465 -19.95 21.03 29.23
C GLN A 465 -18.65 21.66 28.73
N HIS A 466 -17.79 20.87 28.07
CA HIS A 466 -16.39 21.25 27.85
C HIS A 466 -15.96 21.33 26.39
N VAL A 467 -16.71 20.75 25.45
CA VAL A 467 -16.42 20.77 24.00
C VAL A 467 -17.36 21.70 23.26
N PHE A 468 -18.67 21.57 23.47
CA PHE A 468 -19.68 22.36 22.74
C PHE A 468 -19.56 23.89 22.91
N PRO A 469 -19.18 24.44 24.08
CA PRO A 469 -18.96 25.88 24.21
C PRO A 469 -17.79 26.40 23.36
N GLU A 470 -16.79 25.56 23.13
CA GLU A 470 -15.54 25.95 22.47
C GLU A 470 -15.69 26.18 20.96
N PHE A 471 -16.74 25.64 20.31
CA PHE A 471 -17.08 25.99 18.92
C PHE A 471 -17.34 27.49 18.71
N THR A 472 -17.68 28.23 19.78
CA THR A 472 -17.88 29.70 19.73
C THR A 472 -16.73 30.47 20.37
N SER A 473 -15.60 29.80 20.65
CA SER A 473 -14.44 30.41 21.28
C SER A 473 -13.79 31.46 20.38
N ARG A 474 -13.19 32.49 21.00
CA ARG A 474 -12.45 33.54 20.27
C ARG A 474 -11.15 33.02 19.65
N VAL A 475 -10.72 31.83 20.05
CA VAL A 475 -9.42 31.26 19.72
C VAL A 475 -9.59 30.14 18.70
N GLY A 476 -8.95 30.27 17.54
CA GLY A 476 -9.07 29.34 16.42
C GLY A 476 -8.72 27.90 16.73
N HIS A 477 -7.54 27.66 17.33
CA HIS A 477 -7.10 26.30 17.64
C HIS A 477 -8.07 25.53 18.55
N LEU A 478 -8.78 26.21 19.45
CA LEU A 478 -9.81 25.57 20.27
C LEU A 478 -11.09 25.24 19.48
N ARG A 479 -11.47 26.06 18.50
CA ARG A 479 -12.61 25.75 17.62
C ARG A 479 -12.29 24.53 16.75
N ALA A 480 -11.09 24.48 16.17
CA ALA A 480 -10.59 23.35 15.40
C ALA A 480 -10.55 22.07 16.26
N LYS A 481 -9.92 22.12 17.45
CA LYS A 481 -9.83 20.97 18.34
C LYS A 481 -11.21 20.52 18.86
N ALA A 482 -12.16 21.44 19.07
CA ALA A 482 -13.51 21.07 19.44
C ALA A 482 -14.24 20.30 18.33
N ALA A 483 -14.05 20.70 17.06
CA ALA A 483 -14.56 19.95 15.92
C ALA A 483 -13.95 18.55 15.85
N TRP A 484 -12.63 18.44 15.92
CA TRP A 484 -11.91 17.17 15.92
C TRP A 484 -12.39 16.21 17.03
N VAL A 485 -12.44 16.67 18.29
CA VAL A 485 -12.94 15.84 19.41
C VAL A 485 -14.40 15.44 19.20
N ALA A 486 -15.25 16.34 18.69
CA ALA A 486 -16.65 16.00 18.42
C ALA A 486 -16.78 14.88 17.38
N GLY A 487 -15.96 14.91 16.31
CA GLY A 487 -15.89 13.83 15.32
C GLY A 487 -15.50 12.48 15.93
N GLN A 488 -14.45 12.46 16.75
CA GLN A 488 -13.99 11.24 17.43
C GLN A 488 -15.08 10.55 18.27
N TYR A 489 -15.96 11.34 18.88
CA TYR A 489 -17.08 10.84 19.69
C TYR A 489 -18.42 10.78 18.94
N ALA A 490 -18.46 10.94 17.62
CA ALA A 490 -19.70 10.92 16.84
C ALA A 490 -20.51 9.62 17.02
N HIS A 491 -19.83 8.47 17.17
CA HIS A 491 -20.45 7.15 17.33
C HIS A 491 -20.87 6.79 18.77
N ILE A 492 -20.81 7.70 19.74
CA ILE A 492 -21.30 7.38 21.09
C ILE A 492 -22.83 7.29 21.13
N ASN A 493 -23.35 6.52 22.09
CA ASN A 493 -24.79 6.49 22.36
C ASN A 493 -25.20 7.77 23.10
N PHE A 494 -25.65 8.79 22.35
CA PHE A 494 -26.24 10.01 22.92
C PHE A 494 -27.58 9.69 23.58
N GLN A 495 -27.72 10.02 24.87
CA GLN A 495 -28.99 9.91 25.60
C GLN A 495 -29.99 10.95 25.10
N ASP A 496 -29.52 12.16 24.77
CA ASP A 496 -30.33 13.20 24.12
C ASP A 496 -29.91 13.38 22.67
N GLN A 497 -30.79 12.99 21.73
CA GLN A 497 -30.56 13.20 20.30
C GLN A 497 -30.35 14.69 19.97
N ASN A 498 -30.88 15.64 20.75
CA ASN A 498 -30.62 17.05 20.51
C ASN A 498 -29.15 17.44 20.73
N ASN A 499 -28.41 16.71 21.57
CA ASN A 499 -26.98 16.94 21.74
C ASN A 499 -26.20 16.50 20.49
N PHE A 500 -26.58 15.38 19.87
CA PHE A 500 -26.05 14.97 18.57
C PHE A 500 -26.33 16.03 17.49
N ARG A 501 -27.58 16.49 17.38
CA ARG A 501 -27.96 17.57 16.44
C ARG A 501 -27.16 18.84 16.66
N ARG A 502 -26.99 19.23 17.91
CA ARG A 502 -26.23 20.42 18.28
C ARG A 502 -24.75 20.27 17.90
N ALA A 503 -24.16 19.10 18.10
CA ALA A 503 -22.79 18.82 17.67
C ALA A 503 -22.67 18.91 16.15
N LEU A 504 -23.55 18.22 15.41
CA LEU A 504 -23.60 18.25 13.95
C LEU A 504 -23.75 19.67 13.41
N HIS A 505 -24.71 20.45 13.91
CA HIS A 505 -24.87 21.86 13.52
C HIS A 505 -23.65 22.74 13.85
N SER A 506 -22.94 22.43 14.94
CA SER A 506 -21.72 23.18 15.31
C SER A 506 -20.57 22.87 14.37
N VAL A 507 -20.41 21.61 13.97
CA VAL A 507 -19.44 21.17 12.96
C VAL A 507 -19.77 21.79 11.59
N VAL A 508 -21.04 21.74 11.17
CA VAL A 508 -21.51 22.39 9.92
C VAL A 508 -21.27 23.91 9.93
N SER A 509 -21.45 24.56 11.08
CA SER A 509 -21.11 25.99 11.21
C SER A 509 -19.60 26.24 11.11
N GLY A 510 -18.77 25.28 11.54
CA GLY A 510 -17.31 25.35 11.46
C GLY A 510 -16.76 25.33 10.03
N LEU A 511 -17.50 24.74 9.07
CA LEU A 511 -17.15 24.80 7.64
C LEU A 511 -17.12 26.26 7.10
N HIS A 512 -17.85 27.17 7.75
CA HIS A 512 -17.92 28.59 7.38
C HIS A 512 -16.99 29.48 8.21
N ASP A 513 -16.04 28.89 8.98
CA ASP A 513 -15.12 29.65 9.83
C ASP A 513 -14.09 30.44 8.99
N PRO A 514 -13.71 31.65 9.41
CA PRO A 514 -12.68 32.43 8.71
C PRO A 514 -11.29 31.78 8.74
N GLU A 515 -10.99 30.92 9.71
CA GLU A 515 -9.67 30.28 9.84
C GLU A 515 -9.65 28.92 9.12
N LEU A 516 -8.71 28.75 8.18
CA LEU A 516 -8.57 27.54 7.37
C LEU A 516 -8.50 26.23 8.19
N PRO A 517 -7.66 26.11 9.25
CA PRO A 517 -7.56 24.84 9.97
C PRO A 517 -8.87 24.44 10.68
N VAL A 518 -9.71 25.42 11.06
CA VAL A 518 -11.03 25.14 11.65
C VAL A 518 -11.97 24.55 10.60
N ARG A 519 -11.93 25.07 9.37
CA ARG A 519 -12.73 24.54 8.26
C ARG A 519 -12.35 23.09 7.94
N VAL A 520 -11.06 22.79 7.89
CA VAL A 520 -10.53 21.44 7.60
C VAL A 520 -10.92 20.43 8.71
N ASP A 521 -10.63 20.73 9.98
CA ASP A 521 -10.99 19.84 11.10
C ASP A 521 -12.51 19.61 11.19
N SER A 522 -13.32 20.62 10.80
CA SER A 522 -14.78 20.50 10.75
C SER A 522 -15.25 19.59 9.63
N VAL A 523 -14.59 19.61 8.47
CA VAL A 523 -14.87 18.66 7.38
C VAL A 523 -14.57 17.23 7.82
N PHE A 524 -13.41 16.97 8.41
CA PHE A 524 -13.06 15.61 8.84
C PHE A 524 -13.99 15.10 9.94
N ALA A 525 -14.38 15.97 10.88
CA ALA A 525 -15.38 15.62 11.88
C ALA A 525 -16.74 15.29 11.25
N LEU A 526 -17.13 15.99 10.17
CA LEU A 526 -18.40 15.76 9.48
C LEU A 526 -18.50 14.33 8.93
N ARG A 527 -17.39 13.75 8.44
CA ARG A 527 -17.34 12.35 8.01
C ARG A 527 -17.91 11.40 9.06
N SER A 528 -17.34 11.42 10.27
CA SER A 528 -17.76 10.55 11.36
C SER A 528 -19.21 10.81 11.80
N PHE A 529 -19.68 12.06 11.72
CA PHE A 529 -21.08 12.38 12.01
C PHE A 529 -22.04 11.84 10.94
N VAL A 530 -21.66 11.89 9.66
CA VAL A 530 -22.45 11.35 8.54
C VAL A 530 -22.53 9.83 8.63
N GLU A 531 -21.43 9.15 8.94
CA GLU A 531 -21.39 7.70 9.18
C GLU A 531 -22.26 7.28 10.38
N ALA A 532 -22.23 8.06 11.47
CA ALA A 532 -23.03 7.80 12.67
C ALA A 532 -24.51 8.18 12.54
N CYS A 533 -24.89 8.95 11.51
CA CYS A 533 -26.23 9.50 11.38
C CYS A 533 -27.25 8.42 10.97
N LYS A 534 -28.23 8.16 11.85
CA LYS A 534 -29.33 7.23 11.53
C LYS A 534 -30.47 7.87 10.76
N ASP A 535 -30.68 9.18 10.91
CA ASP A 535 -31.74 9.93 10.23
C ASP A 535 -31.15 11.02 9.33
N LEU A 536 -30.98 10.66 8.06
CA LEU A 536 -30.36 11.54 7.06
C LEU A 536 -31.18 12.82 6.81
N ASN A 537 -32.47 12.88 7.19
CA ASN A 537 -33.37 14.00 6.89
C ASN A 537 -32.91 15.37 7.40
N GLU A 538 -32.00 15.41 8.37
CA GLU A 538 -31.47 16.64 8.96
C GLU A 538 -30.36 17.27 8.12
N ILE A 539 -29.62 16.45 7.36
CA ILE A 539 -28.51 16.88 6.52
C ILE A 539 -28.98 17.17 5.09
N ARG A 540 -30.05 16.52 4.61
CA ARG A 540 -30.62 16.73 3.26
C ARG A 540 -30.82 18.21 2.88
N PRO A 541 -31.38 19.09 3.74
CA PRO A 541 -31.63 20.49 3.37
C PRO A 541 -30.36 21.33 3.22
N ILE A 542 -29.29 20.93 3.91
CA ILE A 542 -28.01 21.65 3.95
C ILE A 542 -26.97 21.05 3.00
N LEU A 543 -27.21 19.84 2.48
CA LEU A 543 -26.34 19.12 1.55
C LEU A 543 -25.82 19.99 0.39
N PRO A 544 -26.62 20.83 -0.29
CA PRO A 544 -26.12 21.63 -1.41
C PRO A 544 -25.11 22.69 -0.97
N GLN A 545 -25.31 23.27 0.22
CA GLN A 545 -24.38 24.25 0.79
C GLN A 545 -23.10 23.57 1.27
N LEU A 546 -23.22 22.38 1.85
CA LEU A 546 -22.07 21.58 2.25
C LEU A 546 -21.19 21.29 1.04
N LEU A 547 -21.76 20.72 -0.04
CA LEU A 547 -20.99 20.39 -1.25
C LEU A 547 -20.27 21.61 -1.85
N ASP A 548 -20.89 22.79 -1.88
CA ASP A 548 -20.24 24.03 -2.36
C ASP A 548 -19.02 24.42 -1.52
N GLU A 549 -19.12 24.34 -0.18
CA GLU A 549 -17.99 24.61 0.71
C GLU A 549 -16.89 23.54 0.61
N PHE A 550 -17.27 22.26 0.46
CA PHE A 550 -16.33 21.18 0.18
C PHE A 550 -15.51 21.44 -1.08
N PHE A 551 -16.15 21.84 -2.18
CA PHE A 551 -15.44 22.16 -3.43
C PHE A 551 -14.49 23.36 -3.28
N LYS A 552 -14.87 24.38 -2.52
CA LYS A 552 -13.97 25.51 -2.24
C LYS A 552 -12.74 25.06 -1.46
N LEU A 553 -12.92 24.22 -0.45
CA LEU A 553 -11.82 23.68 0.35
C LEU A 553 -10.91 22.76 -0.46
N MET A 554 -11.46 21.86 -1.28
CA MET A 554 -10.64 21.01 -2.18
C MET A 554 -9.87 21.82 -3.23
N ASN A 555 -10.32 23.04 -3.55
CA ASN A 555 -9.58 23.93 -4.43
C ASN A 555 -8.51 24.76 -3.71
N GLU A 556 -8.56 24.83 -2.39
CA GLU A 556 -7.69 25.66 -1.54
C GLU A 556 -6.65 24.82 -0.78
N VAL A 557 -6.95 23.55 -0.49
CA VAL A 557 -6.10 22.60 0.23
C VAL A 557 -6.04 21.29 -0.54
N GLU A 558 -4.83 20.86 -0.85
CA GLU A 558 -4.54 19.53 -1.40
C GLU A 558 -4.38 18.57 -0.22
N ASN A 559 -5.45 17.86 0.13
CA ASN A 559 -5.45 16.87 1.21
C ASN A 559 -6.42 15.72 0.88
N GLU A 560 -5.94 14.48 1.04
CA GLU A 560 -6.64 13.24 0.69
C GLU A 560 -7.87 12.96 1.57
N ASP A 561 -7.81 13.26 2.86
CA ASP A 561 -8.91 13.05 3.81
C ASP A 561 -10.16 13.86 3.42
N LEU A 562 -10.00 14.98 2.70
CA LEU A 562 -11.11 15.76 2.17
C LEU A 562 -11.87 14.97 1.10
N VAL A 563 -11.14 14.23 0.26
CA VAL A 563 -11.71 13.42 -0.82
C VAL A 563 -12.42 12.20 -0.24
N PHE A 564 -11.81 11.50 0.72
CA PHE A 564 -12.45 10.39 1.42
C PHE A 564 -13.72 10.81 2.18
N THR A 565 -13.71 12.02 2.75
CA THR A 565 -14.92 12.57 3.38
C THR A 565 -16.03 12.79 2.34
N LEU A 566 -15.70 13.30 1.15
CA LEU A 566 -16.68 13.48 0.08
C LEU A 566 -17.24 12.14 -0.39
N GLU A 567 -16.39 11.13 -0.59
CA GLU A 567 -16.77 9.77 -0.95
C GLU A 567 -17.81 9.21 0.04
N THR A 568 -17.52 9.30 1.34
CA THR A 568 -18.41 8.85 2.42
C THR A 568 -19.78 9.57 2.39
N VAL A 569 -19.76 10.89 2.10
CA VAL A 569 -21.00 11.67 1.95
C VAL A 569 -21.76 11.24 0.70
N VAL A 570 -21.10 10.98 -0.43
CA VAL A 570 -21.76 10.51 -1.65
C VAL A 570 -22.43 9.16 -1.42
N ASP A 571 -21.72 8.20 -0.82
CA ASP A 571 -22.22 6.86 -0.50
C ASP A 571 -23.55 6.94 0.30
N LYS A 572 -23.58 7.74 1.38
CA LYS A 572 -24.77 7.86 2.23
C LYS A 572 -25.97 8.56 1.58
N PHE A 573 -25.75 9.48 0.63
CA PHE A 573 -26.81 10.33 0.06
C PHE A 573 -27.15 9.99 -1.40
N GLY A 574 -26.80 8.79 -1.87
CA GLY A 574 -26.77 8.43 -3.29
C GLY A 574 -27.94 8.88 -4.18
N GLU A 575 -29.21 8.62 -3.81
CA GLU A 575 -30.36 9.03 -4.64
C GLU A 575 -30.51 10.55 -4.79
N GLU A 576 -30.06 11.31 -3.79
CA GLU A 576 -30.13 12.78 -3.76
C GLU A 576 -28.93 13.44 -4.44
N MET A 577 -27.90 12.66 -4.76
CA MET A 577 -26.71 13.10 -5.50
C MET A 577 -26.98 13.25 -7.00
N ALA A 578 -28.04 12.65 -7.53
CA ALA A 578 -28.37 12.68 -8.96
C ALA A 578 -28.37 14.09 -9.60
N PRO A 579 -28.91 15.17 -8.98
CA PRO A 579 -28.87 16.52 -9.54
C PRO A 579 -27.47 17.15 -9.55
N TYR A 580 -26.58 16.67 -8.68
CA TYR A 580 -25.23 17.20 -8.48
C TYR A 580 -24.15 16.35 -9.14
N ALA A 581 -24.45 15.11 -9.52
CA ALA A 581 -23.51 14.12 -10.05
C ALA A 581 -22.66 14.66 -11.21
N ILE A 582 -23.26 15.42 -12.13
CA ILE A 582 -22.53 16.02 -13.26
C ILE A 582 -21.51 17.06 -12.76
N GLY A 583 -21.92 17.96 -11.85
CA GLY A 583 -21.04 18.98 -11.28
C GLY A 583 -19.95 18.38 -10.40
N LEU A 584 -20.27 17.33 -9.65
CA LEU A 584 -19.32 16.54 -8.86
C LEU A 584 -18.26 15.89 -9.75
N CYS A 585 -18.66 15.18 -10.80
CA CYS A 585 -17.73 14.56 -11.75
C CYS A 585 -16.85 15.61 -12.45
N GLN A 586 -17.39 16.79 -12.79
CA GLN A 586 -16.61 17.89 -13.37
C GLN A 586 -15.54 18.44 -12.42
N ASN A 587 -15.92 18.69 -11.17
CA ASN A 587 -14.99 19.23 -10.18
C ASN A 587 -13.93 18.20 -9.77
N LEU A 588 -14.31 16.93 -9.60
CA LEU A 588 -13.39 15.84 -9.30
C LEU A 588 -12.44 15.55 -10.47
N ALA A 589 -12.94 15.56 -11.71
CA ALA A 589 -12.08 15.46 -12.89
C ALA A 589 -11.09 16.65 -12.98
N ALA A 590 -11.52 17.87 -12.64
CA ALA A 590 -10.63 19.03 -12.61
C ALA A 590 -9.63 18.99 -11.44
N ALA A 591 -10.00 18.41 -10.29
CA ALA A 591 -9.08 18.14 -9.19
C ALA A 591 -8.04 17.09 -9.60
N PHE A 592 -8.47 15.98 -10.19
CA PHE A 592 -7.61 14.94 -10.74
C PHE A 592 -6.56 15.50 -11.70
N TRP A 593 -6.96 16.32 -12.68
CA TRP A 593 -6.01 16.92 -13.62
C TRP A 593 -5.02 17.88 -12.95
N ARG A 594 -5.43 18.62 -11.92
CA ARG A 594 -4.51 19.47 -11.17
C ARG A 594 -3.50 18.66 -10.38
N CYS A 595 -3.93 17.59 -9.70
CA CYS A 595 -3.03 16.70 -8.99
C CYS A 595 -1.99 16.07 -9.94
N MET A 596 -2.41 15.68 -11.14
CA MET A 596 -1.51 15.15 -12.18
C MET A 596 -0.55 16.20 -12.77
N ASP A 597 -1.02 17.44 -12.99
CA ASP A 597 -0.15 18.51 -13.50
C ASP A 597 0.90 18.95 -12.46
N THR A 598 0.57 18.86 -11.17
CA THR A 598 1.50 19.15 -10.06
C THR A 598 2.55 18.04 -9.92
N SER A 599 2.18 16.76 -10.07
CA SER A 599 3.14 15.65 -10.03
C SER A 599 4.08 15.61 -11.25
N GLU A 600 3.63 16.06 -12.43
CA GLU A 600 4.49 16.15 -13.63
C GLU A 600 5.47 17.35 -13.62
N ALA A 601 5.23 18.37 -12.79
CA ALA A 601 6.00 19.63 -12.81
C ALA A 601 7.18 19.68 -11.83
N ASP A 602 7.16 18.86 -10.78
CA ASP A 602 8.22 18.78 -9.78
C ASP A 602 8.80 17.35 -9.77
N ASP A 603 9.95 17.14 -10.40
CA ASP A 603 10.74 15.89 -10.32
C ASP A 603 11.20 15.58 -8.87
N GLU A 604 10.91 16.46 -7.89
CA GLU A 604 11.29 16.41 -6.47
C GLU A 604 10.10 16.52 -5.48
N ALA A 605 8.84 16.66 -5.92
CA ALA A 605 7.68 16.82 -5.00
C ALA A 605 6.93 15.50 -4.73
N ASP A 606 6.49 15.36 -3.47
CA ASP A 606 5.85 14.20 -2.84
C ASP A 606 4.75 13.51 -3.67
N ASP A 607 4.66 12.18 -3.57
CA ASP A 607 3.60 11.29 -4.09
C ASP A 607 2.17 11.62 -3.57
N SER A 608 2.00 12.66 -2.74
CA SER A 608 0.69 13.11 -2.24
C SER A 608 -0.28 13.47 -3.38
N GLY A 609 0.24 13.94 -4.53
CA GLY A 609 -0.59 14.17 -5.72
C GLY A 609 -1.21 12.89 -6.29
N ALA A 610 -0.49 11.77 -6.26
CA ALA A 610 -0.94 10.49 -6.83
C ALA A 610 -2.06 9.86 -5.99
N LEU A 611 -1.93 9.87 -4.66
CA LEU A 611 -2.94 9.31 -3.76
C LEU A 611 -4.21 10.17 -3.72
N ALA A 612 -4.07 11.50 -3.79
CA ALA A 612 -5.21 12.40 -4.00
C ALA A 612 -5.91 12.16 -5.34
N ALA A 613 -5.16 11.82 -6.40
CA ALA A 613 -5.72 11.45 -7.70
C ALA A 613 -6.51 10.14 -7.64
N VAL A 614 -6.00 9.10 -6.95
CA VAL A 614 -6.71 7.85 -6.66
C VAL A 614 -8.03 8.13 -5.92
N GLY A 615 -7.98 8.92 -4.84
CA GLY A 615 -9.18 9.30 -4.11
C GLY A 615 -10.22 10.00 -4.99
N CYS A 616 -9.79 10.87 -5.92
CA CYS A 616 -10.70 11.53 -6.85
C CYS A 616 -11.43 10.54 -7.76
N LEU A 617 -10.72 9.51 -8.25
CA LEU A 617 -11.31 8.47 -9.10
C LEU A 617 -12.24 7.56 -8.32
N ARG A 618 -11.88 7.15 -7.10
CA ARG A 618 -12.77 6.38 -6.21
C ARG A 618 -14.06 7.13 -5.90
N ALA A 619 -13.96 8.42 -5.56
CA ALA A 619 -15.14 9.26 -5.36
C ALA A 619 -16.00 9.35 -6.64
N ILE A 620 -15.39 9.35 -7.84
CA ILE A 620 -16.12 9.26 -9.11
C ILE A 620 -16.82 7.89 -9.23
N SER A 621 -16.15 6.77 -8.95
CA SER A 621 -16.75 5.43 -8.94
C SER A 621 -17.97 5.37 -8.01
N THR A 622 -17.86 5.84 -6.76
CA THR A 622 -18.98 5.90 -5.80
C THR A 622 -20.13 6.77 -6.32
N ILE A 623 -19.83 7.90 -6.97
CA ILE A 623 -20.87 8.72 -7.62
C ILE A 623 -21.58 7.90 -8.70
N LEU A 624 -20.83 7.21 -9.57
CA LEU A 624 -21.39 6.38 -10.65
C LEU A 624 -22.27 5.25 -10.10
N GLU A 625 -21.81 4.57 -9.06
CA GLU A 625 -22.58 3.53 -8.37
C GLU A 625 -23.88 4.09 -7.80
N SER A 626 -23.81 5.25 -7.12
CA SER A 626 -24.98 5.89 -6.51
C SER A 626 -26.05 6.33 -7.52
N VAL A 627 -25.64 6.66 -8.74
CA VAL A 627 -26.54 7.04 -9.85
C VAL A 627 -26.85 5.89 -10.80
N SER A 628 -26.48 4.66 -10.46
CA SER A 628 -26.69 3.46 -11.29
C SER A 628 -28.14 3.27 -11.74
N ARG A 629 -29.11 3.71 -10.91
CA ARG A 629 -30.55 3.67 -11.21
C ARG A 629 -31.00 4.69 -12.27
N LEU A 630 -30.13 5.61 -12.70
CA LEU A 630 -30.43 6.69 -13.65
C LEU A 630 -29.50 6.65 -14.88
N PRO A 631 -29.69 5.68 -15.81
CA PRO A 631 -28.81 5.49 -16.97
C PRO A 631 -28.62 6.72 -17.90
N HIS A 632 -29.58 7.64 -17.92
CA HIS A 632 -29.51 8.86 -18.75
C HIS A 632 -28.45 9.87 -18.30
N LEU A 633 -27.98 9.80 -17.04
CA LEU A 633 -26.92 10.66 -16.52
C LEU A 633 -25.55 10.24 -17.04
N PHE A 634 -25.31 8.94 -17.23
CA PHE A 634 -24.05 8.40 -17.75
C PHE A 634 -23.68 8.99 -19.12
N VAL A 635 -24.67 9.22 -19.99
CA VAL A 635 -24.46 9.85 -21.31
C VAL A 635 -23.95 11.30 -21.17
N GLN A 636 -24.30 12.00 -20.10
CA GLN A 636 -23.86 13.37 -19.83
C GLN A 636 -22.52 13.41 -19.09
N ILE A 637 -22.20 12.39 -18.31
CA ILE A 637 -20.94 12.24 -17.57
C ILE A 637 -19.82 11.74 -18.49
N GLU A 638 -20.14 10.93 -19.50
CA GLU A 638 -19.17 10.34 -20.44
C GLU A 638 -18.16 11.36 -21.01
N PRO A 639 -18.55 12.54 -21.54
CA PRO A 639 -17.59 13.48 -22.12
C PRO A 639 -16.62 14.09 -21.09
N ILE A 640 -16.96 14.04 -19.80
CA ILE A 640 -16.13 14.57 -18.70
C ILE A 640 -15.05 13.54 -18.33
N LEU A 641 -15.43 12.26 -18.23
CA LEU A 641 -14.53 11.18 -17.79
C LEU A 641 -13.72 10.56 -18.93
N LEU A 642 -14.21 10.61 -20.18
CA LEU A 642 -13.55 10.00 -21.33
C LEU A 642 -12.11 10.47 -21.56
N PRO A 643 -11.74 11.76 -21.40
CA PRO A 643 -10.35 12.19 -21.50
C PRO A 643 -9.45 11.55 -20.44
N ILE A 644 -9.95 11.35 -19.22
CA ILE A 644 -9.23 10.68 -18.13
C ILE A 644 -9.01 9.22 -18.51
N MET A 645 -10.08 8.51 -18.86
CA MET A 645 -9.99 7.10 -19.28
C MET A 645 -9.01 6.90 -20.44
N ARG A 646 -9.02 7.79 -21.46
CA ARG A 646 -8.11 7.68 -22.61
C ARG A 646 -6.63 7.85 -22.24
N ARG A 647 -6.29 8.80 -21.36
CA ARG A 647 -4.89 9.04 -20.99
C ARG A 647 -4.40 7.99 -20.00
N MET A 648 -5.24 7.65 -19.01
CA MET A 648 -4.83 6.79 -17.89
C MET A 648 -4.86 5.30 -18.21
N LEU A 649 -5.49 4.87 -19.31
CA LEU A 649 -5.34 3.50 -19.83
C LEU A 649 -4.01 3.26 -20.57
N THR A 650 -3.10 4.25 -20.59
CA THR A 650 -1.75 4.13 -21.18
C THR A 650 -0.70 3.99 -20.08
N THR A 651 0.59 3.91 -20.45
CA THR A 651 1.70 3.89 -19.48
C THR A 651 1.72 5.09 -18.53
N ASP A 652 1.04 6.18 -18.88
CA ASP A 652 0.94 7.38 -18.03
C ASP A 652 0.04 7.17 -16.80
N GLY A 653 -0.78 6.12 -16.75
CA GLY A 653 -1.75 5.89 -15.67
C GLY A 653 -1.55 4.60 -14.89
N GLN A 654 -0.33 4.05 -14.84
CA GLN A 654 -0.05 2.79 -14.13
C GLN A 654 -0.51 2.80 -12.66
N ASP A 655 -0.36 3.93 -11.97
CA ASP A 655 -0.68 4.07 -10.55
C ASP A 655 -2.19 4.14 -10.25
N VAL A 656 -3.01 4.48 -11.24
CA VAL A 656 -4.47 4.71 -11.12
C VAL A 656 -5.30 3.78 -12.02
N PHE A 657 -4.66 2.76 -12.59
CA PHE A 657 -5.23 1.95 -13.66
C PHE A 657 -6.47 1.16 -13.21
N GLU A 658 -6.46 0.65 -11.97
CA GLU A 658 -7.56 -0.10 -11.36
C GLU A 658 -8.82 0.75 -11.22
N GLU A 659 -8.71 1.94 -10.62
CA GLU A 659 -9.83 2.87 -10.45
C GLU A 659 -10.40 3.32 -11.81
N VAL A 660 -9.54 3.49 -12.82
CA VAL A 660 -9.99 3.83 -14.18
C VAL A 660 -10.77 2.68 -14.81
N LEU A 661 -10.33 1.43 -14.64
CA LEU A 661 -11.06 0.26 -15.13
C LEU A 661 -12.41 0.10 -14.43
N GLU A 662 -12.50 0.38 -13.14
CA GLU A 662 -13.77 0.40 -12.40
C GLU A 662 -14.75 1.42 -12.98
N ILE A 663 -14.29 2.65 -13.26
CA ILE A 663 -15.08 3.68 -13.94
C ILE A 663 -15.55 3.17 -15.32
N VAL A 664 -14.65 2.55 -16.10
CA VAL A 664 -15.01 1.97 -17.41
C VAL A 664 -16.07 0.88 -17.25
N SER A 665 -15.97 0.03 -16.22
CA SER A 665 -16.96 -1.01 -15.91
C SER A 665 -18.35 -0.39 -15.66
N TYR A 666 -18.46 0.61 -14.79
CA TYR A 666 -19.74 1.30 -14.55
C TYR A 666 -20.29 1.97 -15.82
N MET A 667 -19.44 2.66 -16.57
CA MET A 667 -19.82 3.34 -17.81
C MET A 667 -20.28 2.36 -18.89
N THR A 668 -19.70 1.17 -18.95
CA THR A 668 -20.04 0.13 -19.92
C THR A 668 -21.22 -0.75 -19.48
N PHE A 669 -21.45 -0.94 -18.17
CA PHE A 669 -22.54 -1.77 -17.63
C PHE A 669 -23.86 -0.99 -17.49
N VAL A 670 -23.84 0.21 -16.93
CA VAL A 670 -25.08 0.95 -16.59
C VAL A 670 -25.62 1.78 -17.75
N SER A 671 -24.73 2.32 -18.60
CA SER A 671 -25.14 3.19 -19.71
C SER A 671 -26.17 2.50 -20.63
N PRO A 672 -27.21 3.17 -21.14
CA PRO A 672 -28.22 2.54 -22.00
C PRO A 672 -27.64 1.87 -23.26
N THR A 673 -26.58 2.47 -23.81
CA THR A 673 -25.87 1.99 -25.00
C THR A 673 -24.41 2.40 -24.92
N ILE A 674 -23.50 1.50 -25.26
CA ILE A 674 -22.07 1.81 -25.36
C ILE A 674 -21.83 2.72 -26.58
N SER A 675 -21.29 3.91 -26.35
CA SER A 675 -21.01 4.89 -27.39
C SER A 675 -19.81 4.48 -28.26
N LEU A 676 -19.72 5.03 -29.47
CA LEU A 676 -18.54 4.81 -30.34
C LEU A 676 -17.25 5.40 -29.73
N GLU A 677 -17.38 6.44 -28.90
CA GLU A 677 -16.24 7.04 -28.21
C GLU A 677 -15.71 6.08 -27.13
N MET A 678 -16.57 5.37 -26.40
CA MET A 678 -16.15 4.34 -25.44
C MET A 678 -15.43 3.16 -26.12
N TRP A 679 -15.85 2.78 -27.33
CA TRP A 679 -15.14 1.77 -28.13
C TRP A 679 -13.71 2.15 -28.53
N SER A 680 -13.33 3.43 -28.40
CA SER A 680 -11.93 3.85 -28.57
C SER A 680 -11.00 3.45 -27.42
N LEU A 681 -11.56 3.02 -26.28
CA LEU A 681 -10.79 2.55 -25.14
C LEU A 681 -10.32 1.10 -25.32
N TRP A 682 -11.04 0.30 -26.11
CA TRP A 682 -10.70 -1.11 -26.34
C TRP A 682 -9.26 -1.31 -26.84
N PRO A 683 -8.78 -0.61 -27.88
CA PRO A 683 -7.39 -0.76 -28.32
C PRO A 683 -6.36 -0.41 -27.23
N LEU A 684 -6.66 0.56 -26.36
CA LEU A 684 -5.78 0.97 -25.26
C LEU A 684 -5.70 -0.12 -24.19
N ILE A 685 -6.85 -0.68 -23.78
CA ILE A 685 -6.91 -1.81 -22.84
C ILE A 685 -6.12 -3.01 -23.39
N MET A 686 -6.28 -3.29 -24.68
CA MET A 686 -5.58 -4.38 -25.35
C MET A 686 -4.06 -4.16 -25.44
N GLU A 687 -3.63 -2.92 -25.70
CA GLU A 687 -2.21 -2.55 -25.71
C GLU A 687 -1.59 -2.64 -24.30
N ALA A 688 -2.29 -2.10 -23.29
CA ALA A 688 -1.88 -2.16 -21.90
C ALA A 688 -1.71 -3.61 -21.41
N LEU A 689 -2.71 -4.47 -21.66
CA LEU A 689 -2.67 -5.89 -21.29
C LEU A 689 -1.53 -6.65 -21.96
N ASN A 690 -1.10 -6.23 -23.16
CA ASN A 690 -0.01 -6.88 -23.88
C ASN A 690 1.39 -6.41 -23.44
N ASP A 691 1.52 -5.20 -22.89
CA ASP A 691 2.82 -4.58 -22.60
C ASP A 691 3.19 -4.65 -21.12
N TRP A 692 2.30 -4.21 -20.22
CA TRP A 692 2.62 -4.06 -18.79
C TRP A 692 1.49 -4.41 -17.81
N ALA A 693 0.21 -4.38 -18.24
CA ALA A 693 -0.95 -4.45 -17.33
C ALA A 693 -1.50 -5.87 -17.13
N ILE A 694 -0.64 -6.90 -17.17
CA ILE A 694 -1.07 -8.30 -17.02
C ILE A 694 -1.60 -8.60 -15.61
N ASP A 695 -1.01 -7.97 -14.59
CA ASP A 695 -1.40 -8.14 -13.20
C ASP A 695 -2.82 -7.60 -12.93
N TYR A 696 -3.32 -6.72 -13.81
CA TYR A 696 -4.67 -6.12 -13.75
C TYR A 696 -5.69 -6.86 -14.61
N PHE A 697 -5.38 -8.07 -15.09
CA PHE A 697 -6.25 -8.76 -16.04
C PHE A 697 -7.62 -9.13 -15.44
N GLU A 698 -7.70 -9.36 -14.12
CA GLU A 698 -8.98 -9.53 -13.42
C GLU A 698 -9.84 -8.26 -13.51
N ASN A 699 -9.29 -7.08 -13.25
CA ASN A 699 -10.04 -5.82 -13.38
C ASN A 699 -10.41 -5.51 -14.85
N ILE A 700 -9.57 -5.93 -15.82
CA ILE A 700 -9.83 -5.76 -17.26
C ILE A 700 -10.96 -6.68 -17.76
N LEU A 701 -11.19 -7.82 -17.10
CA LEU A 701 -12.21 -8.79 -17.49
C LEU A 701 -13.60 -8.13 -17.60
N VAL A 702 -13.99 -7.35 -16.59
CA VAL A 702 -15.33 -6.77 -16.47
C VAL A 702 -15.63 -5.78 -17.61
N PRO A 703 -14.79 -4.77 -17.91
CA PRO A 703 -14.98 -3.91 -19.07
C PRO A 703 -15.08 -4.68 -20.39
N LEU A 704 -14.20 -5.66 -20.61
CA LEU A 704 -14.17 -6.43 -21.85
C LEU A 704 -15.41 -7.32 -22.02
N ASP A 705 -15.90 -7.93 -20.94
CA ASP A 705 -17.19 -8.62 -20.95
C ASP A 705 -18.31 -7.66 -21.35
N ASN A 706 -18.44 -6.51 -20.68
CA ASN A 706 -19.49 -5.52 -20.97
C ASN A 706 -19.51 -5.08 -22.46
N PHE A 707 -18.33 -4.88 -23.05
CA PHE A 707 -18.20 -4.58 -24.48
C PHE A 707 -18.71 -5.72 -25.38
N ILE A 708 -18.49 -6.97 -25.00
CA ILE A 708 -18.91 -8.15 -25.78
C ILE A 708 -20.38 -8.49 -25.55
N SER A 709 -20.85 -8.52 -24.29
CA SER A 709 -22.20 -8.92 -23.89
C SER A 709 -23.25 -7.88 -24.29
N ARG A 710 -22.99 -6.59 -24.04
CA ARG A 710 -23.93 -5.50 -24.35
C ARG A 710 -23.71 -4.91 -25.75
N GLY A 711 -22.49 -4.99 -26.25
CA GLY A 711 -22.06 -4.44 -27.54
C GLY A 711 -21.91 -5.45 -28.67
N THR A 712 -22.48 -6.66 -28.54
CA THR A 712 -22.24 -7.82 -29.44
C THR A 712 -22.35 -7.48 -30.92
N ALA A 713 -23.38 -6.71 -31.32
CA ALA A 713 -23.57 -6.35 -32.72
C ALA A 713 -22.42 -5.51 -33.29
N HIS A 714 -21.85 -4.60 -32.48
CA HIS A 714 -20.71 -3.77 -32.89
C HIS A 714 -19.41 -4.57 -32.86
N PHE A 715 -19.18 -5.39 -31.83
CA PHE A 715 -18.07 -6.33 -31.74
C PHE A 715 -17.97 -7.26 -32.96
N LEU A 716 -19.12 -7.72 -33.47
CA LEU A 716 -19.19 -8.59 -34.64
C LEU A 716 -19.03 -7.84 -35.98
N ALA A 717 -19.58 -6.63 -36.08
CA ALA A 717 -19.63 -5.88 -37.34
C ALA A 717 -18.37 -5.05 -37.62
N CYS A 718 -17.66 -4.58 -36.59
CA CYS A 718 -16.49 -3.71 -36.77
C CYS A 718 -15.28 -4.50 -37.28
N LYS A 719 -14.59 -3.93 -38.27
CA LYS A 719 -13.40 -4.51 -38.90
C LYS A 719 -12.19 -3.58 -38.91
N ASP A 720 -12.37 -2.36 -38.43
CA ASP A 720 -11.30 -1.36 -38.31
C ASP A 720 -11.56 -0.50 -37.05
N PRO A 721 -10.97 -0.87 -35.89
CA PRO A 721 -10.13 -2.05 -35.64
C PRO A 721 -10.94 -3.36 -35.57
N ASP A 722 -10.34 -4.51 -35.94
CA ASP A 722 -10.98 -5.83 -35.80
C ASP A 722 -10.87 -6.31 -34.34
N TYR A 723 -11.92 -6.07 -33.55
CA TYR A 723 -11.98 -6.41 -32.13
C TYR A 723 -11.84 -7.92 -31.86
N GLN A 724 -12.37 -8.77 -32.75
CA GLN A 724 -12.26 -10.22 -32.61
C GLN A 724 -10.82 -10.68 -32.79
N GLN A 725 -10.13 -10.15 -33.81
CA GLN A 725 -8.73 -10.47 -34.06
C GLN A 725 -7.83 -9.94 -32.94
N SER A 726 -8.11 -8.75 -32.43
CA SER A 726 -7.37 -8.16 -31.30
C SER A 726 -7.46 -9.04 -30.05
N LEU A 727 -8.68 -9.45 -29.68
CA LEU A 727 -8.92 -10.33 -28.52
C LEU A 727 -8.19 -11.67 -28.69
N TRP A 728 -8.31 -12.28 -29.88
CA TRP A 728 -7.61 -13.53 -30.18
C TRP A 728 -6.09 -13.40 -30.04
N ASN A 729 -5.48 -12.33 -30.57
CA ASN A 729 -4.04 -12.16 -30.53
C ASN A 729 -3.50 -12.15 -29.10
N ILE A 730 -4.19 -11.45 -28.20
CA ILE A 730 -3.78 -11.30 -26.80
C ILE A 730 -4.04 -12.59 -26.02
N LEU A 731 -5.26 -13.14 -26.09
CA LEU A 731 -5.58 -14.40 -25.42
C LEU A 731 -4.69 -15.54 -25.90
N SER A 732 -4.37 -15.60 -27.20
CA SER A 732 -3.43 -16.58 -27.75
C SER A 732 -2.01 -16.35 -27.25
N SER A 733 -1.58 -15.11 -27.04
CA SER A 733 -0.25 -14.78 -26.49
C SER A 733 -0.15 -15.25 -25.03
N ILE A 734 -1.08 -14.80 -24.19
CA ILE A 734 -1.14 -15.08 -22.75
C ILE A 734 -1.22 -16.58 -22.48
N MET A 735 -2.17 -17.26 -23.12
CA MET A 735 -2.40 -18.69 -22.89
C MET A 735 -1.27 -19.59 -23.43
N SER A 736 -0.51 -19.11 -24.43
CA SER A 736 0.60 -19.89 -25.01
C SER A 736 1.93 -19.68 -24.30
N ASP A 737 2.08 -18.60 -23.54
CA ASP A 737 3.30 -18.29 -22.79
C ASP A 737 3.58 -19.36 -21.74
N ARG A 738 4.85 -19.74 -21.62
CA ARG A 738 5.34 -20.77 -20.69
C ARG A 738 5.81 -20.21 -19.36
N ASN A 739 6.09 -18.91 -19.30
CA ASN A 739 6.65 -18.26 -18.14
C ASN A 739 5.57 -17.59 -17.27
N MET A 740 4.35 -17.44 -17.78
CA MET A 740 3.22 -16.85 -17.05
C MET A 740 2.64 -17.82 -16.02
N GLU A 741 2.35 -17.31 -14.83
CA GLU A 741 1.78 -18.07 -13.73
C GLU A 741 0.33 -18.46 -14.03
N ASP A 742 -0.14 -19.55 -13.41
CA ASP A 742 -1.51 -20.02 -13.62
C ASP A 742 -2.58 -19.07 -13.04
N THR A 743 -2.21 -18.16 -12.12
CA THR A 743 -3.13 -17.18 -11.51
C THR A 743 -3.48 -16.07 -12.49
N ASP A 744 -2.47 -15.45 -13.12
CA ASP A 744 -2.64 -14.32 -14.05
C ASP A 744 -3.41 -14.70 -15.32
N ILE A 745 -3.58 -16.00 -15.58
CA ILE A 745 -4.22 -16.53 -16.78
C ILE A 745 -5.71 -16.81 -16.54
N GLU A 746 -6.18 -16.89 -15.30
CA GLU A 746 -7.57 -17.24 -14.99
C GLU A 746 -8.63 -16.37 -15.69
N PRO A 747 -8.42 -15.07 -15.96
CA PRO A 747 -9.39 -14.24 -16.70
C PRO A 747 -9.52 -14.60 -18.18
N ALA A 748 -8.47 -15.17 -18.80
CA ALA A 748 -8.49 -15.49 -20.24
C ALA A 748 -9.56 -16.52 -20.61
N PRO A 749 -9.69 -17.68 -19.91
CA PRO A 749 -10.79 -18.62 -20.12
C PRO A 749 -12.17 -17.97 -19.97
N LYS A 750 -12.39 -17.13 -18.94
CA LYS A 750 -13.67 -16.45 -18.71
C LYS A 750 -14.07 -15.55 -19.90
N LEU A 751 -13.12 -14.82 -20.50
CA LEU A 751 -13.40 -14.04 -21.73
C LEU A 751 -13.78 -14.91 -22.94
N ILE A 752 -13.20 -16.10 -23.06
CA ILE A 752 -13.55 -17.03 -24.14
C ILE A 752 -14.98 -17.54 -23.95
N GLU A 753 -15.38 -17.83 -22.70
CA GLU A 753 -16.74 -18.22 -22.33
C GLU A 753 -17.74 -17.13 -22.72
N VAL A 754 -17.47 -15.88 -22.35
CA VAL A 754 -18.27 -14.70 -22.72
C VAL A 754 -18.51 -14.63 -24.23
N VAL A 755 -17.47 -14.83 -25.05
CA VAL A 755 -17.58 -14.81 -26.51
C VAL A 755 -18.51 -15.93 -27.01
N PHE A 756 -18.37 -17.15 -26.49
CA PHE A 756 -19.21 -18.27 -26.92
C PHE A 756 -20.66 -18.15 -26.45
N GLN A 757 -20.90 -17.62 -25.25
CA GLN A 757 -22.24 -17.46 -24.70
C GLN A 757 -23.01 -16.34 -25.42
N ASN A 758 -22.37 -15.21 -25.71
CA ASN A 758 -23.03 -14.05 -26.32
C ASN A 758 -23.08 -14.10 -27.85
N CYS A 759 -22.07 -14.65 -28.53
CA CYS A 759 -21.97 -14.61 -29.99
C CYS A 759 -22.51 -15.88 -30.70
N LYS A 760 -23.51 -16.57 -30.12
CA LYS A 760 -23.97 -17.88 -30.58
C LYS A 760 -24.27 -17.95 -32.08
N GLY A 761 -23.59 -18.85 -32.79
CA GLY A 761 -23.74 -19.10 -34.23
C GLY A 761 -23.09 -18.07 -35.16
N GLN A 762 -22.33 -17.10 -34.64
CA GLN A 762 -21.75 -16.00 -35.42
C GLN A 762 -20.20 -15.98 -35.41
N VAL A 763 -19.56 -16.85 -34.62
CA VAL A 763 -18.09 -16.89 -34.41
C VAL A 763 -17.49 -18.27 -34.69
N ASP A 764 -18.09 -19.07 -35.60
CA ASP A 764 -17.65 -20.44 -35.93
C ASP A 764 -16.15 -20.52 -36.31
N GLN A 765 -15.62 -19.49 -36.96
CA GLN A 765 -14.22 -19.38 -37.36
C GLN A 765 -13.23 -19.38 -36.17
N TRP A 766 -13.69 -18.98 -34.98
CA TRP A 766 -12.87 -18.88 -33.77
C TRP A 766 -12.94 -20.11 -32.87
N VAL A 767 -13.86 -21.05 -33.15
CA VAL A 767 -14.02 -22.28 -32.35
C VAL A 767 -12.76 -23.16 -32.37
N GLU A 768 -12.17 -23.41 -33.54
CA GLU A 768 -10.93 -24.21 -33.63
C GLU A 768 -9.71 -23.52 -32.98
N PRO A 769 -9.44 -22.22 -33.24
CA PRO A 769 -8.37 -21.48 -32.58
C PRO A 769 -8.45 -21.50 -31.05
N TYR A 770 -9.60 -21.13 -30.46
CA TYR A 770 -9.75 -21.10 -29.00
C TYR A 770 -9.61 -22.48 -28.38
N LEU A 771 -10.27 -23.51 -28.94
CA LEU A 771 -10.13 -24.88 -28.44
C LEU A 771 -8.67 -25.38 -28.46
N ARG A 772 -7.90 -25.05 -29.49
CA ARG A 772 -6.48 -25.45 -29.57
C ARG A 772 -5.66 -24.88 -28.41
N VAL A 773 -5.83 -23.60 -28.14
CA VAL A 773 -5.07 -22.90 -27.09
C VAL A 773 -5.52 -23.33 -25.69
N THR A 774 -6.83 -23.47 -25.47
CA THR A 774 -7.39 -24.00 -24.21
C THR A 774 -6.86 -25.39 -23.89
N ILE A 775 -6.77 -26.29 -24.87
CA ILE A 775 -6.29 -27.67 -24.67
C ILE A 775 -4.79 -27.70 -24.40
N ASP A 776 -3.99 -26.90 -25.13
CA ASP A 776 -2.55 -26.79 -24.90
C ASP A 776 -2.23 -26.27 -23.49
N ARG A 777 -3.00 -25.30 -22.96
CA ARG A 777 -2.86 -24.86 -21.56
C ARG A 777 -3.35 -25.91 -20.57
N LEU A 778 -4.46 -26.60 -20.87
CA LEU A 778 -5.03 -27.67 -20.03
C LEU A 778 -4.03 -28.80 -19.77
N HIS A 779 -3.19 -29.11 -20.76
CA HIS A 779 -2.11 -30.10 -20.62
C HIS A 779 -0.94 -29.65 -19.74
N ARG A 780 -0.76 -28.33 -19.55
CA ARG A 780 0.37 -27.75 -18.82
C ARG A 780 0.06 -27.40 -17.37
N THR A 781 -1.16 -26.94 -17.10
CA THR A 781 -1.53 -26.47 -15.76
C THR A 781 -1.58 -27.60 -14.75
N GLU A 782 -1.11 -27.33 -13.53
CA GLU A 782 -1.25 -28.24 -12.39
C GLU A 782 -2.37 -27.78 -11.44
N LYS A 783 -2.72 -26.49 -11.44
CA LYS A 783 -3.74 -25.89 -10.56
C LYS A 783 -5.16 -26.40 -10.89
N PRO A 784 -5.96 -26.80 -9.87
CA PRO A 784 -7.30 -27.34 -10.09
C PRO A 784 -8.32 -26.28 -10.54
N ARG A 785 -8.18 -25.02 -10.12
CA ARG A 785 -9.08 -23.91 -10.46
C ARG A 785 -9.02 -23.57 -11.96
N LEU A 786 -7.82 -23.31 -12.49
CA LEU A 786 -7.62 -23.10 -13.92
C LEU A 786 -8.07 -24.30 -14.76
N LYS A 787 -7.87 -25.55 -14.31
CA LYS A 787 -8.42 -26.74 -14.99
C LYS A 787 -9.94 -26.71 -15.08
N CYS A 788 -10.64 -26.26 -14.04
CA CYS A 788 -12.09 -26.13 -14.08
C CYS A 788 -12.51 -25.11 -15.14
N LEU A 789 -11.92 -23.92 -15.15
CA LEU A 789 -12.20 -22.87 -16.14
C LEU A 789 -11.92 -23.33 -17.58
N LEU A 790 -10.79 -23.99 -17.83
CA LEU A 790 -10.48 -24.51 -19.17
C LEU A 790 -11.46 -25.59 -19.65
N ILE A 791 -12.03 -26.38 -18.73
CA ILE A 791 -13.09 -27.34 -19.05
C ILE A 791 -14.43 -26.62 -19.28
N GLN A 792 -14.72 -25.53 -18.57
CA GLN A 792 -15.90 -24.70 -18.79
C GLN A 792 -15.90 -24.08 -20.19
N VAL A 793 -14.78 -23.56 -20.68
CA VAL A 793 -14.62 -23.14 -22.09
C VAL A 793 -15.02 -24.26 -23.08
N ILE A 794 -14.65 -25.50 -22.81
CA ILE A 794 -15.01 -26.65 -23.68
C ILE A 794 -16.50 -26.96 -23.57
N ALA A 795 -17.09 -26.86 -22.37
CA ALA A 795 -18.52 -27.02 -22.15
C ALA A 795 -19.33 -25.94 -22.89
N ASP A 796 -18.88 -24.67 -22.85
CA ASP A 796 -19.50 -23.58 -23.59
C ASP A 796 -19.33 -23.70 -25.10
N ALA A 797 -18.18 -24.17 -25.58
CA ALA A 797 -18.01 -24.48 -27.00
C ALA A 797 -18.96 -25.61 -27.46
N LEU A 798 -19.28 -26.58 -26.59
CA LEU A 798 -20.27 -27.61 -26.88
C LEU A 798 -21.70 -27.07 -26.87
N TYR A 799 -22.02 -26.16 -25.94
CA TYR A 799 -23.32 -25.48 -25.89
C TYR A 799 -23.53 -24.52 -27.08
N TYR A 800 -22.46 -23.87 -27.53
CA TYR A 800 -22.41 -23.02 -28.72
C TYR A 800 -22.73 -23.82 -29.98
N ASN A 801 -21.94 -24.86 -30.27
CA ASN A 801 -22.15 -25.75 -31.42
C ASN A 801 -21.50 -27.13 -31.19
N ALA A 802 -22.28 -28.06 -30.64
CA ALA A 802 -21.80 -29.41 -30.30
C ALA A 802 -21.19 -30.18 -31.48
N SER A 803 -21.72 -30.01 -32.70
CA SER A 803 -21.24 -30.76 -33.88
C SER A 803 -19.88 -30.25 -34.35
N LEU A 804 -19.71 -28.93 -34.42
CA LEU A 804 -18.45 -28.29 -34.80
C LEU A 804 -17.35 -28.54 -33.75
N THR A 805 -17.69 -28.40 -32.46
CA THR A 805 -16.76 -28.59 -31.35
C THR A 805 -16.29 -30.04 -31.25
N LEU A 806 -17.21 -31.02 -31.30
CA LEU A 806 -16.83 -32.43 -31.27
C LEU A 806 -16.02 -32.83 -32.52
N GLY A 807 -16.39 -32.32 -33.70
CA GLY A 807 -15.62 -32.52 -34.93
C GLY A 807 -14.18 -31.97 -34.83
N THR A 808 -14.02 -30.82 -34.17
CA THR A 808 -12.71 -30.20 -33.92
C THR A 808 -11.89 -31.00 -32.91
N LEU A 809 -12.48 -31.46 -31.80
CA LEU A 809 -11.81 -32.31 -30.82
C LEU A 809 -11.34 -33.64 -31.43
N HIS A 810 -12.13 -34.23 -32.34
CA HIS A 810 -11.72 -35.41 -33.10
C HIS A 810 -10.59 -35.11 -34.09
N LYS A 811 -10.64 -33.98 -34.80
CA LYS A 811 -9.57 -33.53 -35.71
C LYS A 811 -8.24 -33.33 -34.98
N LEU A 812 -8.29 -32.86 -33.74
CA LEU A 812 -7.10 -32.66 -32.88
C LEU A 812 -6.64 -33.96 -32.19
N GLY A 813 -7.43 -35.04 -32.21
CA GLY A 813 -7.08 -36.33 -31.61
C GLY A 813 -7.15 -36.38 -30.07
N VAL A 814 -7.76 -35.38 -29.44
CA VAL A 814 -7.76 -35.17 -27.97
C VAL A 814 -9.12 -35.44 -27.31
N ALA A 815 -10.16 -35.76 -28.08
CA ALA A 815 -11.53 -35.93 -27.56
C ALA A 815 -11.61 -36.94 -26.40
N THR A 816 -11.04 -38.14 -26.56
CA THR A 816 -11.09 -39.19 -25.53
C THR A 816 -10.38 -38.79 -24.24
N GLU A 817 -9.28 -38.06 -24.36
CA GLU A 817 -8.47 -37.58 -23.25
C GLU A 817 -9.23 -36.51 -22.45
N VAL A 818 -9.71 -35.46 -23.13
CA VAL A 818 -10.44 -34.35 -22.52
C VAL A 818 -11.69 -34.84 -21.79
N PHE A 819 -12.51 -35.69 -22.42
CA PHE A 819 -13.70 -36.23 -21.76
C PHE A 819 -13.35 -37.13 -20.58
N SER A 820 -12.27 -37.92 -20.67
CA SER A 820 -11.85 -38.77 -19.55
C SER A 820 -11.39 -37.93 -18.35
N LEU A 821 -10.64 -36.86 -18.60
CA LEU A 821 -10.23 -35.89 -17.57
C LEU A 821 -11.45 -35.18 -16.95
N TRP A 822 -12.36 -34.68 -17.79
CA TRP A 822 -13.58 -34.01 -17.33
C TRP A 822 -14.42 -34.92 -16.43
N PHE A 823 -14.67 -36.16 -16.85
CA PHE A 823 -15.41 -37.12 -16.02
C PHE A 823 -14.69 -37.47 -14.72
N GLN A 824 -13.35 -37.55 -14.72
CA GLN A 824 -12.58 -37.75 -13.50
C GLN A 824 -12.73 -36.57 -12.54
N MET A 825 -12.68 -35.34 -13.06
CA MET A 825 -12.84 -34.13 -12.25
C MET A 825 -14.24 -34.03 -11.62
N LEU A 826 -15.29 -34.40 -12.36
CA LEU A 826 -16.68 -34.45 -11.87
C LEU A 826 -16.90 -35.50 -10.76
N GLN A 827 -16.06 -36.55 -10.71
CA GLN A 827 -16.17 -37.65 -9.74
C GLN A 827 -15.24 -37.49 -8.53
N GLN A 828 -14.35 -36.50 -8.52
CA GLN A 828 -13.43 -36.27 -7.40
C GLN A 828 -14.16 -35.62 -6.22
N VAL A 829 -14.04 -36.26 -5.06
CA VAL A 829 -14.66 -35.83 -3.79
C VAL A 829 -13.57 -35.63 -2.74
N LYS A 830 -13.62 -34.53 -1.98
CA LYS A 830 -12.72 -34.27 -0.84
C LYS A 830 -13.05 -35.20 0.34
N LYS A 831 -12.17 -35.27 1.35
CA LYS A 831 -12.39 -36.05 2.57
C LYS A 831 -13.65 -35.64 3.35
N SER A 832 -14.13 -34.41 3.14
CA SER A 832 -15.38 -33.86 3.70
C SER A 832 -16.66 -34.35 3.01
N GLY A 833 -16.57 -35.09 1.90
CA GLY A 833 -17.73 -35.55 1.13
C GLY A 833 -18.26 -34.53 0.10
N LEU A 834 -17.66 -33.33 0.02
CA LEU A 834 -17.96 -32.31 -1.00
C LEU A 834 -17.16 -32.54 -2.28
N LEU A 835 -17.71 -32.12 -3.43
CA LEU A 835 -17.01 -32.16 -4.73
C LEU A 835 -15.72 -31.34 -4.66
N ALA A 836 -14.63 -31.90 -5.19
CA ALA A 836 -13.33 -31.24 -5.19
C ALA A 836 -13.19 -30.14 -6.27
N ASN A 837 -13.97 -30.24 -7.34
CA ASN A 837 -13.95 -29.38 -8.52
C ASN A 837 -15.37 -28.87 -8.83
N PHE A 838 -15.50 -27.75 -9.56
CA PHE A 838 -16.78 -27.11 -9.92
C PHE A 838 -17.67 -26.84 -8.69
N LYS A 839 -17.14 -26.00 -7.78
CA LYS A 839 -17.81 -25.66 -6.51
C LYS A 839 -19.00 -24.71 -6.75
N ARG A 840 -18.87 -23.74 -7.66
CA ARG A 840 -19.87 -22.67 -7.88
C ARG A 840 -21.12 -23.22 -8.59
N GLU A 841 -22.27 -22.60 -8.35
CA GLU A 841 -23.54 -22.98 -9.00
C GLU A 841 -23.45 -22.80 -10.53
N TYR A 842 -22.83 -21.69 -10.95
CA TYR A 842 -22.58 -21.35 -12.34
C TYR A 842 -21.75 -22.42 -13.08
N ASP A 843 -20.62 -22.84 -12.50
CA ASP A 843 -19.74 -23.87 -13.06
C ASP A 843 -20.50 -25.16 -13.42
N LYS A 844 -21.39 -25.59 -12.52
CA LYS A 844 -22.19 -26.80 -12.69
C LYS A 844 -23.25 -26.62 -13.76
N LYS A 845 -23.84 -25.43 -13.85
CA LYS A 845 -24.81 -25.06 -14.89
C LYS A 845 -24.18 -25.09 -16.28
N VAL A 846 -23.04 -24.45 -16.48
CA VAL A 846 -22.27 -24.46 -17.74
C VAL A 846 -21.95 -25.89 -18.17
N CYS A 847 -21.41 -26.70 -17.25
CA CYS A 847 -21.12 -28.11 -17.51
C CYS A 847 -22.37 -28.93 -17.87
N CYS A 848 -23.51 -28.68 -17.21
CA CYS A 848 -24.78 -29.34 -17.54
C CYS A 848 -25.24 -29.01 -18.97
N LEU A 849 -25.18 -27.74 -19.37
CA LEU A 849 -25.60 -27.28 -20.69
C LEU A 849 -24.70 -27.87 -21.80
N GLY A 850 -23.39 -27.89 -21.57
CA GLY A 850 -22.41 -28.48 -22.48
C GLY A 850 -22.62 -30.00 -22.69
N LEU A 851 -22.73 -30.76 -21.59
CA LEU A 851 -22.96 -32.21 -21.66
C LEU A 851 -24.34 -32.57 -22.23
N THR A 852 -25.37 -31.78 -21.91
CA THR A 852 -26.71 -31.98 -22.47
C THR A 852 -26.72 -31.78 -23.99
N SER A 853 -25.97 -30.79 -24.48
CA SER A 853 -25.88 -30.50 -25.92
C SER A 853 -25.29 -31.66 -26.74
N LEU A 854 -24.44 -32.50 -26.15
CA LEU A 854 -23.92 -33.72 -26.77
C LEU A 854 -25.01 -34.79 -26.98
N LEU A 855 -26.04 -34.83 -26.13
CA LEU A 855 -27.13 -35.80 -26.22
C LEU A 855 -27.99 -35.59 -27.48
N GLY A 856 -28.01 -34.36 -28.00
CA GLY A 856 -28.72 -33.99 -29.24
C GLY A 856 -28.02 -34.44 -30.53
N LEU A 857 -26.77 -34.93 -30.47
CA LEU A 857 -25.99 -35.28 -31.66
C LEU A 857 -26.43 -36.61 -32.31
N PRO A 858 -26.32 -36.76 -33.65
CA PRO A 858 -26.68 -37.98 -34.35
C PRO A 858 -25.75 -39.17 -34.00
N ALA A 859 -26.22 -40.40 -34.27
CA ALA A 859 -25.51 -41.63 -33.91
C ALA A 859 -24.13 -41.78 -34.57
N ASP A 860 -23.92 -41.13 -35.71
CA ASP A 860 -22.65 -41.15 -36.45
C ASP A 860 -21.56 -40.32 -35.75
N GLN A 861 -21.94 -39.36 -34.91
CA GLN A 861 -21.02 -38.45 -34.22
C GLN A 861 -20.74 -38.86 -32.78
N LEU A 862 -21.69 -39.54 -32.11
CA LEU A 862 -21.55 -39.98 -30.72
C LEU A 862 -21.89 -41.48 -30.56
N PRO A 863 -20.88 -42.37 -30.40
CA PRO A 863 -21.09 -43.80 -30.21
C PRO A 863 -21.92 -44.15 -28.97
N GLY A 864 -22.59 -45.31 -28.98
CA GLY A 864 -23.50 -45.74 -27.90
C GLY A 864 -22.86 -45.82 -26.51
N GLU A 865 -21.61 -46.27 -26.41
CA GLU A 865 -20.87 -46.36 -25.14
C GLU A 865 -20.54 -44.97 -24.56
N ALA A 866 -20.18 -44.01 -25.43
CA ALA A 866 -19.93 -42.62 -25.02
C ALA A 866 -21.21 -41.91 -24.61
N LEU A 867 -22.32 -42.18 -25.31
CA LEU A 867 -23.64 -41.65 -24.97
C LEU A 867 -24.08 -42.09 -23.57
N GLU A 868 -23.87 -43.35 -23.19
CA GLU A 868 -24.21 -43.84 -21.85
C GLU A 868 -23.42 -43.11 -20.76
N ARG A 869 -22.11 -42.91 -20.97
CA ARG A 869 -21.24 -42.23 -20.02
C ARG A 869 -21.60 -40.75 -19.86
N VAL A 870 -21.85 -40.04 -20.96
CA VAL A 870 -22.31 -38.64 -20.95
C VAL A 870 -23.66 -38.52 -20.25
N PHE A 871 -24.60 -39.44 -20.52
CA PHE A 871 -25.93 -39.42 -19.92
C PHE A 871 -25.88 -39.64 -18.40
N LYS A 872 -25.08 -40.60 -17.91
CA LYS A 872 -24.88 -40.83 -16.46
C LYS A 872 -24.28 -39.60 -15.77
N ALA A 873 -23.22 -39.02 -16.34
CA ALA A 873 -22.55 -37.84 -15.78
C ALA A 873 -23.48 -36.61 -15.75
N THR A 874 -24.29 -36.40 -16.79
CA THR A 874 -25.27 -35.30 -16.85
C THR A 874 -26.32 -35.43 -15.75
N LEU A 875 -26.83 -36.64 -15.48
CA LEU A 875 -27.81 -36.89 -14.42
C LEU A 875 -27.23 -36.66 -13.01
N GLU A 876 -26.00 -37.10 -12.76
CA GLU A 876 -25.30 -36.87 -11.48
C GLU A 876 -25.08 -35.39 -11.22
N LEU A 877 -24.65 -34.65 -12.25
CA LEU A 877 -24.41 -33.22 -12.16
C LEU A 877 -25.72 -32.42 -11.94
N LEU A 878 -26.79 -32.75 -12.67
CA LEU A 878 -28.11 -32.14 -12.46
C LEU A 878 -28.68 -32.44 -11.06
N ALA A 879 -28.43 -33.64 -10.52
CA ALA A 879 -28.82 -33.98 -9.16
C ALA A 879 -28.00 -33.19 -8.12
N SER A 880 -26.70 -33.02 -8.32
CA SER A 880 -25.84 -32.19 -7.46
C SER A 880 -26.26 -30.71 -7.51
N TYR A 881 -26.52 -30.18 -8.71
CA TYR A 881 -27.00 -28.81 -8.91
C TYR A 881 -28.34 -28.57 -8.21
N LYS A 882 -29.29 -29.51 -8.32
CA LYS A 882 -30.58 -29.44 -7.61
C LYS A 882 -30.42 -29.35 -6.09
N ASN A 883 -29.51 -30.13 -5.51
CA ASN A 883 -29.30 -30.12 -4.07
C ASN A 883 -28.69 -28.79 -3.60
N GLN A 884 -27.74 -28.24 -4.35
CA GLN A 884 -27.09 -26.97 -4.02
C GLN A 884 -28.07 -25.79 -4.08
N VAL A 885 -28.86 -25.67 -5.15
CA VAL A 885 -29.89 -24.63 -5.27
C VAL A 885 -30.94 -24.73 -4.13
N ALA A 886 -31.23 -25.94 -3.65
CA ALA A 886 -32.15 -26.15 -2.53
C ALA A 886 -31.53 -25.82 -1.15
N GLU A 887 -30.21 -25.83 -1.03
CA GLU A 887 -29.47 -25.40 0.17
C GLU A 887 -29.31 -23.88 0.19
N SER A 888 -28.91 -23.27 -0.93
CA SER A 888 -28.83 -21.81 -1.11
C SER A 888 -30.18 -21.12 -0.81
N ASN A 889 -31.29 -21.65 -1.34
CA ASN A 889 -32.64 -21.14 -1.06
C ASN A 889 -33.10 -21.31 0.40
N LYS A 890 -32.49 -22.20 1.19
CA LYS A 890 -32.80 -22.31 2.62
C LYS A 890 -32.01 -21.30 3.44
N GLN A 891 -30.77 -21.04 3.05
CA GLN A 891 -29.91 -20.05 3.70
C GLN A 891 -30.50 -18.63 3.54
N SER A 892 -30.88 -18.25 2.31
CA SER A 892 -31.49 -16.95 2.00
C SER A 892 -32.86 -16.70 2.65
N ASN A 893 -33.56 -17.75 3.09
CA ASN A 893 -34.80 -17.63 3.86
C ASN A 893 -34.57 -17.49 5.38
N VAL A 894 -33.37 -17.82 5.89
CA VAL A 894 -33.00 -17.64 7.31
C VAL A 894 -32.42 -16.24 7.53
N ASP A 895 -31.68 -15.70 6.55
CA ASP A 895 -31.07 -14.36 6.64
C ASP A 895 -32.09 -13.20 6.62
N ASN A 896 -33.35 -13.46 6.30
CA ASN A 896 -34.43 -12.46 6.37
C ASN A 896 -35.10 -12.35 7.76
N ASP A 897 -34.87 -13.30 8.68
CA ASP A 897 -35.59 -13.34 9.97
C ASP A 897 -34.69 -13.18 11.22
N ASP A 898 -33.36 -13.17 11.12
CA ASP A 898 -32.45 -12.98 12.27
C ASP A 898 -31.33 -11.94 12.01
N MET A 899 -31.72 -10.67 11.86
CA MET A 899 -30.83 -9.52 12.11
C MET A 899 -30.79 -9.21 13.62
N ASP A 900 -30.20 -10.10 14.42
CA ASP A 900 -29.73 -9.80 15.79
C ASP A 900 -28.97 -11.02 16.36
N GLY A 901 -27.63 -11.04 16.27
CA GLY A 901 -26.85 -12.09 16.93
C GLY A 901 -25.38 -12.20 16.53
N LEU A 902 -24.57 -11.23 16.93
CA LEU A 902 -23.11 -11.38 17.02
C LEU A 902 -22.75 -12.58 17.92
N GLU A 903 -21.95 -13.52 17.42
CA GLU A 903 -20.97 -14.22 18.25
C GLU A 903 -19.60 -14.13 17.58
N ALA A 904 -18.71 -13.44 18.29
CA ALA A 904 -17.30 -13.29 17.99
C ALA A 904 -16.54 -14.51 18.50
N ASP A 905 -15.68 -15.08 17.65
CA ASP A 905 -14.51 -15.84 18.09
C ASP A 905 -13.26 -15.12 17.59
N GLU A 906 -12.60 -14.44 18.54
CA GLU A 906 -11.29 -13.80 18.41
C GLU A 906 -10.20 -14.88 18.38
N GLU A 907 -9.48 -15.03 17.26
CA GLU A 907 -8.14 -15.64 17.25
C GLU A 907 -7.11 -14.56 16.86
N ASP A 908 -6.40 -14.07 17.88
CA ASP A 908 -5.31 -13.10 17.81
C ASP A 908 -4.06 -13.68 17.10
N GLU A 909 -3.77 -13.26 15.86
CA GLU A 909 -2.40 -13.27 15.31
C GLU A 909 -1.97 -11.83 14.94
N GLU A 910 -1.52 -11.06 15.94
CA GLU A 910 -0.82 -9.78 15.74
C GLU A 910 0.56 -10.06 15.09
N GLU A 911 0.70 -9.93 13.76
CA GLU A 911 2.00 -9.72 13.11
C GLU A 911 2.45 -8.26 13.30
N ASP A 912 3.49 -8.06 14.12
CA ASP A 912 4.14 -6.76 14.36
C ASP A 912 4.85 -6.26 13.07
N GLU A 913 4.15 -5.54 12.19
CA GLU A 913 4.71 -4.86 11.00
C GLU A 913 5.39 -3.50 11.29
N SER A 914 5.58 -3.11 12.55
CA SER A 914 6.10 -1.78 12.92
C SER A 914 7.61 -1.54 12.64
N ASP A 915 8.40 -2.55 12.27
CA ASP A 915 9.87 -2.50 12.47
C ASP A 915 10.72 -2.21 11.20
N LYS A 916 10.08 -1.90 10.05
CA LYS A 916 10.75 -1.54 8.77
C LYS A 916 11.05 -0.03 8.60
N GLU A 917 10.38 0.87 9.34
CA GLU A 917 10.45 2.32 9.06
C GLU A 917 11.58 3.09 9.76
N MET A 918 12.20 2.49 10.77
CA MET A 918 13.18 3.16 11.64
C MET A 918 14.59 3.11 11.04
N GLY A 919 14.88 3.90 10.00
CA GLY A 919 16.25 3.92 9.46
C GLY A 919 16.67 4.96 8.40
N VAL A 920 15.78 5.79 7.85
CA VAL A 920 16.18 6.71 6.75
C VAL A 920 16.22 8.14 7.27
N ASP A 921 17.43 8.66 7.49
CA ASP A 921 17.70 10.09 7.74
C ASP A 921 17.67 10.82 6.38
N ALA A 922 16.90 11.91 6.26
CA ALA A 922 16.81 12.83 5.12
C ALA A 922 18.12 13.59 4.78
N GLU A 923 19.29 13.08 5.16
CA GLU A 923 20.60 13.71 4.91
C GLU A 923 21.24 13.27 3.58
N ASP A 924 20.72 12.24 2.90
CA ASP A 924 21.21 11.77 1.59
C ASP A 924 20.02 11.62 0.62
N GLY A 925 19.47 12.73 0.15
CA GLY A 925 18.32 12.77 -0.77
C GLY A 925 18.72 12.37 -2.17
N ASP A 926 18.22 11.23 -2.66
CA ASP A 926 17.98 10.95 -4.10
C ASP A 926 17.60 9.47 -4.34
N GLU A 927 18.02 8.51 -3.49
CA GLU A 927 17.79 7.07 -3.77
C GLU A 927 17.02 6.30 -2.68
N ALA A 928 16.95 6.81 -1.45
CA ALA A 928 16.34 6.10 -0.34
C ALA A 928 14.83 6.35 -0.20
N ASP A 929 14.32 7.41 -0.83
CA ASP A 929 12.93 7.85 -0.71
C ASP A 929 12.02 7.08 -1.67
N SER A 930 12.43 6.81 -2.92
CA SER A 930 11.64 6.04 -3.91
C SER A 930 11.28 4.61 -3.44
N LEU A 931 12.21 3.88 -2.84
CA LEU A 931 11.97 2.51 -2.31
C LEU A 931 11.19 2.49 -0.99
N LYS A 932 11.17 3.62 -0.26
CA LYS A 932 10.39 3.81 0.97
C LYS A 932 8.96 4.20 0.64
N LEU A 933 8.78 5.08 -0.35
CA LEU A 933 7.51 5.54 -0.87
C LEU A 933 6.75 4.43 -1.60
N GLN A 934 7.40 3.57 -2.39
CA GLN A 934 6.73 2.39 -2.97
C GLN A 934 6.25 1.38 -1.91
N LYS A 935 6.97 1.26 -0.79
CA LYS A 935 6.54 0.40 0.33
C LYS A 935 5.46 1.05 1.17
N LEU A 936 5.51 2.36 1.36
CA LEU A 936 4.47 3.10 2.08
C LEU A 936 3.19 3.27 1.24
N ALA A 937 3.30 3.30 -0.09
CA ALA A 937 2.15 3.20 -1.01
C ALA A 937 1.52 1.81 -0.96
N ALA A 938 2.32 0.76 -0.77
CA ALA A 938 1.83 -0.59 -0.50
C ALA A 938 1.21 -0.72 0.92
N GLU A 939 1.78 -0.06 1.93
CA GLU A 939 1.26 -0.04 3.31
C GLU A 939 0.03 0.89 3.46
N ALA A 940 -0.11 1.94 2.65
CA ALA A 940 -1.30 2.78 2.58
C ALA A 940 -2.46 2.06 1.86
N ARG A 941 -2.16 1.18 0.90
CA ARG A 941 -3.12 0.19 0.40
C ARG A 941 -3.53 -0.80 1.51
N ALA A 942 -2.66 -1.09 2.46
CA ALA A 942 -2.93 -1.97 3.61
C ALA A 942 -3.69 -1.31 4.80
N PHE A 943 -3.97 0.01 4.74
CA PHE A 943 -4.91 0.65 5.67
C PHE A 943 -6.39 0.40 5.29
N GLN A 944 -6.64 -0.29 4.18
CA GLN A 944 -7.88 -1.02 3.95
C GLN A 944 -7.71 -2.42 4.54
N SER A 945 -8.70 -2.86 5.30
CA SER A 945 -8.78 -4.15 5.99
C SER A 945 -8.21 -5.31 5.17
N ASN A 946 -6.97 -5.73 5.49
CA ASN A 946 -6.44 -7.03 5.10
C ASN A 946 -6.49 -7.96 6.31
N ASP A 947 -7.61 -8.66 6.45
CA ASP A 947 -7.57 -10.07 6.82
C ASP A 947 -7.14 -10.83 5.55
N ASP A 948 -5.84 -10.86 5.25
CA ASP A 948 -5.29 -11.65 4.15
C ASP A 948 -4.05 -12.41 4.63
N ASP A 949 -4.32 -13.44 5.43
CA ASP A 949 -3.61 -14.72 5.43
C ASP A 949 -4.47 -15.73 6.22
N ASP A 950 -5.63 -16.12 5.66
CA ASP A 950 -6.30 -17.44 5.81
C ASP A 950 -7.82 -17.47 5.42
N LEU A 951 -8.36 -16.47 4.71
CA LEU A 951 -9.76 -16.49 4.22
C LEU A 951 -9.89 -16.91 2.75
N ASP A 952 -9.35 -18.08 2.39
CA ASP A 952 -9.49 -18.68 1.05
C ASP A 952 -10.86 -19.42 0.87
N ASP A 953 -11.90 -19.07 1.64
CA ASP A 953 -13.21 -19.77 1.60
C ASP A 953 -14.45 -18.87 1.79
N ASP A 954 -14.38 -17.54 1.53
CA ASP A 954 -15.58 -16.73 1.28
C ASP A 954 -15.89 -16.67 -0.22
N PHE A 955 -16.74 -17.60 -0.67
CA PHE A 955 -17.33 -17.59 -2.01
C PHE A 955 -18.36 -16.47 -2.12
N THR A 956 -17.91 -15.25 -2.38
CA THR A 956 -18.76 -14.16 -2.87
C THR A 956 -18.06 -13.36 -3.98
N ASP A 957 -17.69 -14.04 -5.07
CA ASP A 957 -17.72 -13.43 -6.40
C ASP A 957 -19.11 -13.71 -6.99
N ASP A 958 -20.15 -13.09 -6.44
CA ASP A 958 -21.34 -12.78 -7.24
C ASP A 958 -21.03 -11.50 -8.04
N GLU A 959 -19.98 -11.52 -8.87
CA GLU A 959 -19.91 -10.57 -9.97
C GLU A 959 -21.08 -10.95 -10.90
N GLU A 960 -22.11 -10.11 -10.93
CA GLU A 960 -23.31 -10.23 -11.77
C GLU A 960 -22.96 -10.17 -13.28
N LEU A 961 -22.18 -11.12 -13.78
CA LEU A 961 -21.97 -11.38 -15.21
C LEU A 961 -23.30 -11.91 -15.78
N GLN A 962 -24.20 -11.00 -16.18
CA GLN A 962 -25.45 -11.38 -16.83
C GLN A 962 -25.15 -12.03 -18.18
N SER A 963 -25.24 -13.35 -18.21
CA SER A 963 -24.99 -14.14 -19.41
C SER A 963 -26.31 -14.62 -20.03
N PRO A 964 -26.39 -14.81 -21.36
CA PRO A 964 -27.57 -15.39 -22.00
C PRO A 964 -27.91 -16.81 -21.52
N ILE A 965 -26.96 -17.50 -20.87
CA ILE A 965 -27.18 -18.81 -20.27
C ILE A 965 -27.92 -18.70 -18.93
N ASP A 966 -27.97 -17.54 -18.29
CA ASP A 966 -28.67 -17.33 -17.02
C ASP A 966 -30.17 -17.57 -17.14
N GLU A 967 -30.77 -17.14 -18.25
CA GLU A 967 -32.18 -17.36 -18.58
C GLU A 967 -32.51 -18.84 -18.94
N VAL A 968 -31.50 -19.68 -19.17
CA VAL A 968 -31.68 -21.08 -19.59
C VAL A 968 -31.72 -22.00 -18.37
N ASP A 969 -32.88 -22.59 -18.09
CA ASP A 969 -33.02 -23.61 -17.05
C ASP A 969 -32.40 -24.95 -17.51
N PRO A 970 -31.36 -25.49 -16.82
CA PRO A 970 -30.66 -26.71 -17.24
C PRO A 970 -31.54 -27.96 -17.23
N PHE A 971 -32.55 -28.01 -16.34
CA PHE A 971 -33.46 -29.16 -16.24
C PHE A 971 -34.45 -29.19 -17.41
N ILE A 972 -34.96 -28.03 -17.81
CA ILE A 972 -35.83 -27.90 -18.99
C ILE A 972 -35.04 -28.21 -20.26
N PHE A 973 -33.84 -27.65 -20.41
CA PHE A 973 -32.99 -27.89 -21.57
C PHE A 973 -32.63 -29.39 -21.73
N PHE A 974 -32.35 -30.07 -20.61
CA PHE A 974 -32.13 -31.51 -20.59
C PHE A 974 -33.37 -32.30 -21.06
N LEU A 975 -34.55 -32.00 -20.52
CA LEU A 975 -35.78 -32.68 -20.88
C LEU A 975 -36.13 -32.50 -22.37
N GLU A 976 -36.01 -31.28 -22.89
CA GLU A 976 -36.26 -30.97 -24.30
C GLU A 976 -35.29 -31.71 -25.22
N THR A 977 -34.02 -31.74 -24.87
CA THR A 977 -32.98 -32.45 -25.65
C THR A 977 -33.22 -33.97 -25.66
N VAL A 978 -33.60 -34.54 -24.52
CA VAL A 978 -33.93 -35.97 -24.41
C VAL A 978 -35.20 -36.31 -25.21
N HIS A 979 -36.22 -35.44 -25.19
CA HIS A 979 -37.41 -35.62 -26.02
C HIS A 979 -37.11 -35.48 -27.51
N ALA A 980 -36.25 -34.55 -27.90
CA ALA A 980 -35.78 -34.41 -29.28
C ALA A 980 -34.99 -35.66 -29.74
N MET A 981 -34.16 -36.25 -28.86
CA MET A 981 -33.49 -37.52 -29.13
C MET A 981 -34.48 -38.69 -29.25
N GLN A 982 -35.49 -38.75 -28.37
CA GLN A 982 -36.54 -39.77 -28.42
C GLN A 982 -37.38 -39.69 -29.71
N GLY A 983 -37.68 -38.46 -30.17
CA GLY A 983 -38.43 -38.21 -31.39
C GLY A 983 -37.63 -38.49 -32.67
N SER A 984 -36.33 -38.18 -32.68
CA SER A 984 -35.45 -38.38 -33.83
C SER A 984 -34.96 -39.83 -33.98
N ASN A 985 -34.66 -40.52 -32.87
CA ASN A 985 -34.08 -41.87 -32.87
C ASN A 985 -34.59 -42.73 -31.70
N PRO A 986 -35.85 -43.24 -31.75
CA PRO A 986 -36.48 -43.96 -30.64
C PRO A 986 -35.75 -45.26 -30.26
N THR A 987 -35.15 -45.97 -31.21
CA THR A 987 -34.38 -47.20 -30.95
C THR A 987 -33.10 -46.92 -30.15
N ARG A 988 -32.44 -45.78 -30.39
CA ARG A 988 -31.23 -45.37 -29.68
C ARG A 988 -31.54 -45.03 -28.22
N PHE A 989 -32.64 -44.32 -27.99
CA PHE A 989 -33.12 -44.01 -26.64
C PHE A 989 -33.56 -45.27 -25.87
N GLN A 990 -34.28 -46.20 -26.52
CA GLN A 990 -34.68 -47.46 -25.89
C GLN A 990 -33.47 -48.31 -25.47
N ASN A 991 -32.43 -48.37 -26.30
CA ASN A 991 -31.20 -49.10 -25.96
C ASN A 991 -30.48 -48.45 -24.77
N LEU A 992 -30.37 -47.11 -24.74
CA LEU A 992 -29.79 -46.37 -23.61
C LEU A 992 -30.56 -46.64 -22.31
N MET A 993 -31.89 -46.59 -22.34
CA MET A 993 -32.71 -46.84 -21.15
C MET A 993 -32.57 -48.29 -20.64
N GLN A 994 -32.34 -49.26 -21.53
CA GLN A 994 -32.13 -50.66 -21.17
C GLN A 994 -30.75 -50.95 -20.57
N THR A 995 -29.72 -50.17 -20.91
CA THR A 995 -28.36 -50.36 -20.35
C THR A 995 -28.13 -49.61 -19.05
N LEU A 996 -28.99 -48.66 -18.68
CA LEU A 996 -28.90 -47.92 -17.41
C LEU A 996 -29.37 -48.76 -16.21
N ASP A 997 -28.62 -48.67 -15.12
CA ASP A 997 -29.01 -49.25 -13.83
C ASP A 997 -30.24 -48.54 -13.23
N PHE A 998 -30.95 -49.25 -12.35
CA PHE A 998 -32.17 -48.77 -11.69
C PHE A 998 -31.99 -47.41 -10.97
N HIS A 999 -30.78 -47.14 -10.45
CA HIS A 999 -30.44 -45.86 -9.82
C HIS A 999 -30.52 -44.68 -10.80
N TYR A 1000 -29.92 -44.80 -11.98
CA TYR A 1000 -29.93 -43.73 -13.00
C TYR A 1000 -31.30 -43.57 -13.67
N GLN A 1001 -32.06 -44.66 -13.81
CA GLN A 1001 -33.46 -44.60 -14.27
C GLN A 1001 -34.35 -43.83 -13.29
N ALA A 1002 -34.13 -44.00 -11.98
CA ALA A 1002 -34.83 -43.26 -10.94
C ALA A 1002 -34.42 -41.77 -10.92
N LEU A 1003 -33.12 -41.48 -11.06
CA LEU A 1003 -32.62 -40.10 -11.18
C LEU A 1003 -33.19 -39.38 -12.40
N ALA A 1004 -33.20 -40.02 -13.57
CA ALA A 1004 -33.78 -39.46 -14.79
C ALA A 1004 -35.27 -39.14 -14.63
N SER A 1005 -36.03 -40.04 -13.99
CA SER A 1005 -37.45 -39.81 -13.70
C SER A 1005 -37.67 -38.67 -12.70
N GLY A 1006 -36.83 -38.58 -11.66
CA GLY A 1006 -36.89 -37.50 -10.66
C GLY A 1006 -36.51 -36.13 -11.21
N ILE A 1007 -35.53 -36.07 -12.11
CA ILE A 1007 -35.14 -34.86 -12.84
C ILE A 1007 -36.24 -34.42 -13.81
N ALA A 1008 -36.85 -35.35 -14.55
CA ALA A 1008 -37.97 -35.05 -15.45
C ALA A 1008 -39.19 -34.48 -14.69
N GLN A 1009 -39.49 -35.01 -13.51
CA GLN A 1009 -40.55 -34.48 -12.65
C GLN A 1009 -40.22 -33.06 -12.15
N HIS A 1010 -38.97 -32.82 -11.75
CA HIS A 1010 -38.50 -31.51 -11.30
C HIS A 1010 -38.52 -30.46 -12.43
N ALA A 1011 -38.08 -30.82 -13.63
CA ALA A 1011 -38.15 -29.95 -14.82
C ALA A 1011 -39.60 -29.53 -15.13
N GLY A 1012 -40.55 -30.46 -14.98
CA GLY A 1012 -41.98 -30.16 -15.12
C GLY A 1012 -42.52 -29.18 -14.08
N GLN A 1013 -42.03 -29.25 -12.83
CA GLN A 1013 -42.37 -28.30 -11.76
C GLN A 1013 -41.79 -26.90 -12.04
N ARG A 1014 -40.49 -26.82 -12.38
CA ARG A 1014 -39.81 -25.57 -12.74
C ARG A 1014 -40.46 -24.86 -13.92
N ARG A 1015 -40.91 -25.60 -14.93
CA ARG A 1015 -41.63 -25.02 -16.07
C ARG A 1015 -42.92 -24.30 -15.65
N VAL A 1016 -43.66 -24.85 -14.70
CA VAL A 1016 -44.88 -24.23 -14.17
C VAL A 1016 -44.56 -23.02 -13.28
N GLU A 1017 -43.48 -23.07 -12.52
CA GLU A 1017 -42.99 -21.95 -11.70
C GLU A 1017 -42.56 -20.76 -12.56
N ILE A 1018 -41.74 -20.99 -13.59
CA ILE A 1018 -41.29 -19.95 -14.54
C ILE A 1018 -42.48 -19.36 -15.31
N GLU A 1019 -43.46 -20.17 -15.73
CA GLU A 1019 -44.69 -19.66 -16.37
C GLU A 1019 -45.50 -18.76 -15.41
N LYS A 1020 -45.51 -19.08 -14.11
CA LYS A 1020 -46.16 -18.28 -13.08
C LYS A 1020 -45.41 -16.98 -12.78
N GLU A 1021 -44.08 -17.01 -12.67
CA GLU A 1021 -43.21 -15.84 -12.52
C GLU A 1021 -43.29 -14.89 -13.72
N LYS A 1022 -43.38 -15.46 -14.94
CA LYS A 1022 -43.63 -14.67 -16.16
C LYS A 1022 -44.99 -13.99 -16.12
N LEU A 1023 -46.05 -14.67 -15.69
CA LEU A 1023 -47.40 -14.08 -15.50
C LEU A 1023 -47.43 -13.00 -14.42
N GLU A 1024 -46.72 -13.17 -13.30
CA GLU A 1024 -46.64 -12.19 -12.22
C GLU A 1024 -45.84 -10.95 -12.65
N SER A 1025 -44.70 -11.12 -13.33
CA SER A 1025 -43.91 -10.00 -13.90
C SER A 1025 -44.66 -9.23 -15.01
N THR A 1026 -45.48 -9.88 -15.85
CA THR A 1026 -46.32 -9.16 -16.84
C THR A 1026 -47.50 -8.40 -16.22
N THR A 1027 -47.87 -8.69 -14.98
CA THR A 1027 -48.95 -8.00 -14.27
C THR A 1027 -48.43 -6.78 -13.48
N THR A 1028 -47.10 -6.64 -13.38
CA THR A 1028 -46.40 -5.63 -12.55
C THR A 1028 -45.58 -4.62 -13.38
N GLN A 1029 -45.42 -4.86 -14.70
CA GLN A 1029 -45.07 -3.82 -15.70
C GLN A 1029 -46.33 -3.08 -16.16
#